data_AF-A0A3B9KB37-F1
#
_entry.id   AF-A0A3B9KB37-F1
#
_cell.length_a   1.000
_cell.length_b   1.000
_cell.length_c   1.000
_cell.angle_alpha   90.00
_cell.angle_beta   90.00
_cell.angle_gamma   90.00
#
_symmetry.space_group_name_H-M   'P 1'
#
loop_
_entity.id
_entity.type
_entity.pdbx_description
1 polymer ?
#
loop_
_entity_poly.entity_id
_entity_poly.type
_entity_poly.pdbx_seq_one_letter_code
_entity_poly.pdbx_strand_id
1 'polypeptide(L)'
;MQAPFADPLSRLDVPDKALPLVGRATEMQVIRLLLNTVALNLPVGARALMISGEMGVGKTRLLAELYTEARGSGFRVIEGCSYESSMKFPYFPFFEALRPILRSSSVNQLRYYMGLSPDVPAAGIKQGVAQHEDIAIAPIGMPLVAALARLFPELPRMLDVTIMPEILSPDQEKFRFLDAVATLLERMAEEQPLLLGIDNLQWADSASLELTMYLTVRLHKSCVALVGSMRPQNMQQEHSETGDDETMTKASNAVIRTLGELMRQSLLLLLPVGPLDTQAASQYLHELLPGTLPQHIARTLLERAEGNPFFLEELVRTLTLNHQLVLRDGEWRATKAIETELPGTIMLAVKQRLQKLSSLCRELLRVAALFGRTFPLAALLKVQEDKEERAILSLIEEAKRAAIIANVPLADDDNWYDADDREEGRGAVFIRPVTTAQLTSPTYMFCQGIVQEVLSAELELSTHLASAFHGAIGAALEATYGSHVAAAHAAELARHYMLGGNKADALRWNLLAGKDAAHMQAHREAIGHFRLALRLLEDGETSQLAPSSAGLHFTIGELWFKLGELEQATQAFHRSLELLRQTSSVSGDVQEEALQLAQVNRLLGDVYRMQGRYDQALAHLQAARTALVVDTQEERNTHIAQAVADVPWFPGRSFASDRGALTLKRVSTIERILLLQAQATLDILLYRKKEAETALWQSHQLATEIGDRGSQAFALHLVGWLRGWGVHIHEAIRLQEQAHQLYIAIGDPFRAVLGDQGLGIIYQALGETERAHLYTAHGFERARRYGVRYSLGWLHWNFGVIALTRADWSGSTSHLQEAMREAEATENARLKPIALQALAELSFRQGRWHEAETYFQESIRVAANTEWYPSAMALYGHFLAVTGRRATAKVQLDRAAACLEPPGYGGDFYIPFLAEGYLHLEESEQAAVYIERIRSLRGFMYYGNSVDRILGVMATLAGDWEMAERAFEDGVALCRRATNQPEEATILYEWARAALLQSRHLSPQSGQLQRALGHVASLCEQARTLFLQYTMQR
;
A
#
# COMPACT_ATOMS: atom_id res chain seq x y z
N MET A 1 54.05 45.42 -4.25
CA MET A 1 53.23 45.42 -3.02
C MET A 1 52.51 44.09 -2.97
N GLN A 2 52.99 43.18 -2.11
CA GLN A 2 52.44 41.83 -1.94
C GLN A 2 51.11 41.92 -1.17
N ALA A 3 50.07 41.26 -1.66
CA ALA A 3 48.73 41.25 -1.08
C ALA A 3 48.75 40.66 0.35
N PRO A 4 48.31 41.39 1.39
CA PRO A 4 48.20 40.83 2.72
C PRO A 4 46.74 40.41 3.00
N PHE A 5 46.59 39.26 3.66
CA PHE A 5 45.36 38.70 4.26
C PHE A 5 44.43 37.89 3.33
N ALA A 6 44.82 36.65 3.03
CA ALA A 6 43.87 35.60 2.66
C ALA A 6 43.12 35.12 3.92
N ASP A 7 41.81 34.87 3.81
CA ASP A 7 40.99 34.22 4.85
C ASP A 7 41.67 32.88 5.25
N PRO A 8 42.05 32.68 6.54
CA PRO A 8 42.68 31.43 7.00
C PRO A 8 41.84 30.18 6.67
N LEU A 9 40.53 30.36 6.51
CA LEU A 9 39.55 29.29 6.30
C LEU A 9 39.21 29.04 4.84
N SER A 10 39.79 29.81 3.91
CA SER A 10 39.63 29.61 2.45
C SER A 10 39.97 28.20 1.97
N ARG A 11 40.69 27.41 2.77
CA ARG A 11 41.01 26.00 2.52
C ARG A 11 39.87 25.03 2.84
N LEU A 12 39.03 25.34 3.84
CA LEU A 12 37.87 24.52 4.23
C LEU A 12 36.73 24.57 3.21
N ASP A 13 36.69 25.66 2.45
CA ASP A 13 35.63 26.00 1.51
C ASP A 13 35.84 25.43 0.10
N VAL A 14 37.02 24.85 -0.15
CA VAL A 14 37.40 24.21 -1.40
C VAL A 14 37.46 22.69 -1.15
N PRO A 15 36.69 21.86 -1.88
CA PRO A 15 36.56 20.42 -1.62
C PRO A 15 37.90 19.66 -1.48
N ASP A 16 38.92 20.08 -2.24
CA ASP A 16 40.22 19.40 -2.31
C ASP A 16 41.27 19.83 -1.25
N LYS A 17 40.97 20.77 -0.34
CA LYS A 17 41.96 21.32 0.62
C LYS A 17 41.47 21.41 2.06
N ALA A 18 40.57 20.53 2.47
CA ALA A 18 40.02 20.52 3.83
C ALA A 18 41.11 20.35 4.92
N LEU A 19 40.90 20.98 6.09
CA LEU A 19 41.80 20.86 7.25
C LEU A 19 41.88 19.42 7.78
N PRO A 20 43.00 19.04 8.42
CA PRO A 20 43.12 17.74 9.07
C PRO A 20 42.01 17.56 10.11
N LEU A 21 41.50 16.33 10.23
CA LEU A 21 40.52 15.99 11.26
C LEU A 21 41.19 16.00 12.64
N VAL A 22 40.82 16.96 13.50
CA VAL A 22 41.41 17.14 14.84
C VAL A 22 40.51 16.57 15.93
N GLY A 23 41.11 15.93 16.94
CA GLY A 23 40.41 15.52 18.16
C GLY A 23 39.44 14.35 18.01
N ARG A 24 39.38 13.71 16.83
CA ARG A 24 38.47 12.59 16.53
C ARG A 24 39.18 11.24 16.44
N ALA A 25 40.32 11.09 17.12
CA ALA A 25 41.12 9.87 17.05
C ALA A 25 40.35 8.64 17.56
N THR A 26 39.56 8.81 18.62
CA THR A 26 38.67 7.79 19.18
C THR A 26 37.56 7.40 18.23
N GLU A 27 36.90 8.36 17.61
CA GLU A 27 35.84 8.16 16.63
C GLU A 27 36.38 7.46 15.38
N MET A 28 37.56 7.87 14.89
CA MET A 28 38.24 7.23 13.77
C MET A 28 38.70 5.80 14.08
N GLN A 29 39.04 5.47 15.33
CA GLN A 29 39.31 4.09 15.72
C GLN A 29 38.06 3.21 15.59
N VAL A 30 36.89 3.72 15.99
CA VAL A 30 35.61 3.01 15.81
C VAL A 30 35.28 2.80 14.32
N ILE A 31 35.51 3.83 13.51
CA ILE A 31 35.31 3.77 12.04
C ILE A 31 36.25 2.73 11.42
N ARG A 32 37.54 2.73 11.78
CA ARG A 32 38.50 1.73 11.30
C ARG A 32 38.12 0.32 11.75
N LEU A 33 37.62 0.17 12.96
CA LEU A 33 37.13 -1.12 13.46
C LEU A 33 35.95 -1.63 12.60
N LEU A 34 34.99 -0.76 12.27
CA LEU A 34 33.89 -1.07 11.36
C LEU A 34 34.43 -1.50 9.98
N LEU A 35 35.28 -0.68 9.35
CA LEU A 35 35.82 -0.96 8.03
C LEU A 35 36.62 -2.26 8.00
N ASN A 36 37.47 -2.52 8.99
CA ASN A 36 38.22 -3.77 9.10
C ASN A 36 37.31 -4.98 9.29
N THR A 37 36.25 -4.84 10.10
CA THR A 37 35.25 -5.90 10.31
C THR A 37 34.60 -6.30 8.99
N VAL A 38 34.23 -5.32 8.16
CA VAL A 38 33.57 -5.56 6.87
C VAL A 38 34.55 -6.04 5.81
N ALA A 39 35.71 -5.40 5.66
CA ALA A 39 36.73 -5.73 4.66
C ALA A 39 37.31 -7.13 4.84
N LEU A 40 37.57 -7.54 6.08
CA LEU A 40 38.07 -8.89 6.42
C LEU A 40 36.94 -9.91 6.59
N ASN A 41 35.69 -9.49 6.40
CA ASN A 41 34.49 -10.30 6.59
C ASN A 41 34.50 -11.08 7.92
N LEU A 42 34.80 -10.40 9.02
CA LEU A 42 34.93 -11.05 10.33
C LEU A 42 33.58 -11.67 10.77
N PRO A 43 33.60 -12.81 11.48
CA PRO A 43 32.39 -13.54 11.88
C PRO A 43 31.57 -12.81 12.96
N VAL A 44 32.19 -11.86 13.66
CA VAL A 44 31.59 -11.10 14.77
C VAL A 44 32.00 -9.64 14.61
N GLY A 45 31.08 -8.73 14.92
CA GLY A 45 31.29 -7.28 14.89
C GLY A 45 30.20 -6.59 14.10
N ALA A 46 29.76 -5.44 14.59
CA ALA A 46 28.75 -4.63 13.94
C ALA A 46 29.22 -4.19 12.55
N ARG A 47 28.29 -4.21 11.58
CA ARG A 47 28.50 -3.69 10.22
C ARG A 47 27.70 -2.41 9.96
N ALA A 48 26.96 -1.93 10.95
CA ALA A 48 26.24 -0.68 10.91
C ALA A 48 26.78 0.32 11.95
N LEU A 49 26.85 1.59 11.56
CA LEU A 49 27.29 2.71 12.39
C LEU A 49 26.31 3.88 12.27
N MET A 50 25.78 4.34 13.39
CA MET A 50 24.97 5.56 13.48
C MET A 50 25.77 6.67 14.14
N ILE A 51 26.00 7.76 13.41
CA ILE A 51 26.66 8.96 13.91
C ILE A 51 25.59 9.94 14.41
N SER A 52 25.56 10.18 15.72
CA SER A 52 24.59 11.08 16.34
C SER A 52 25.28 12.28 16.97
N GLY A 53 24.69 13.46 16.89
CA GLY A 53 25.28 14.65 17.49
C GLY A 53 24.53 15.92 17.14
N GLU A 54 24.79 16.98 17.89
CA GLU A 54 24.13 18.27 17.72
C GLU A 54 24.52 18.95 16.41
N MET A 55 23.87 20.06 16.10
CA MET A 55 24.18 20.88 14.93
C MET A 55 25.63 21.44 15.02
N GLY A 56 26.38 21.39 13.91
CA GLY A 56 27.73 21.97 13.83
C GLY A 56 28.88 21.15 14.45
N VAL A 57 28.59 20.02 15.11
CA VAL A 57 29.63 19.20 15.80
C VAL A 57 30.60 18.46 14.86
N GLY A 58 30.37 18.49 13.54
CA GLY A 58 31.25 17.89 12.53
C GLY A 58 30.82 16.53 11.96
N LYS A 59 29.54 16.12 12.11
CA LYS A 59 29.02 14.82 11.61
C LYS A 59 29.30 14.58 10.13
N THR A 60 28.92 15.51 9.25
CA THR A 60 29.13 15.40 7.80
C THR A 60 30.62 15.37 7.44
N ARG A 61 31.48 16.10 8.17
CA ARG A 61 32.94 16.03 7.98
C ARG A 61 33.50 14.67 8.37
N LEU A 62 33.02 14.09 9.48
CA LEU A 62 33.40 12.75 9.92
C LEU A 62 32.95 11.68 8.92
N LEU A 63 31.75 11.82 8.33
CA LEU A 63 31.30 10.96 7.23
C LEU A 63 32.21 11.06 5.99
N ALA A 64 32.60 12.27 5.60
CA ALA A 64 33.50 12.47 4.46
C ALA A 64 34.89 11.84 4.68
N GLU A 65 35.42 11.93 5.91
CA GLU A 65 36.69 11.27 6.27
C GLU A 65 36.54 9.74 6.24
N LEU A 66 35.42 9.23 6.76
CA LEU A 66 35.08 7.81 6.70
C LEU A 66 35.00 7.31 5.25
N TYR A 67 34.37 8.06 4.34
CA TYR A 67 34.30 7.70 2.93
C TYR A 67 35.70 7.67 2.29
N THR A 68 36.58 8.60 2.68
CA THR A 68 37.96 8.66 2.20
C THR A 68 38.77 7.45 2.69
N GLU A 69 38.70 7.15 3.99
CA GLU A 69 39.35 5.97 4.60
C GLU A 69 38.82 4.66 3.97
N ALA A 70 37.50 4.57 3.72
CA ALA A 70 36.87 3.43 3.09
C ALA A 70 37.37 3.22 1.65
N ARG A 71 37.40 4.28 0.82
CA ARG A 71 37.97 4.21 -0.54
C ARG A 71 39.44 3.80 -0.51
N GLY A 72 40.23 4.35 0.42
CA GLY A 72 41.63 3.97 0.63
C GLY A 72 41.80 2.50 1.05
N SER A 73 40.80 1.94 1.71
CA SER A 73 40.73 0.53 2.12
C SER A 73 40.08 -0.39 1.07
N GLY A 74 39.83 0.11 -0.14
CA GLY A 74 39.29 -0.69 -1.26
C GLY A 74 37.77 -0.84 -1.26
N PHE A 75 37.02 -0.02 -0.50
CA PHE A 75 35.56 -0.03 -0.55
C PHE A 75 35.03 0.74 -1.76
N ARG A 76 33.96 0.23 -2.35
CA ARG A 76 33.02 1.03 -3.13
C ARG A 76 32.16 1.85 -2.17
N VAL A 77 32.11 3.16 -2.35
CA VAL A 77 31.30 4.07 -1.51
C VAL A 77 30.12 4.61 -2.30
N ILE A 78 28.93 4.52 -1.71
CA ILE A 78 27.66 4.95 -2.29
C ILE A 78 26.94 5.81 -1.25
N GLU A 79 26.41 6.96 -1.66
CA GLU A 79 25.96 7.99 -0.72
C GLU A 79 24.59 8.55 -1.09
N GLY A 80 23.72 8.67 -0.08
CA GLY A 80 22.41 9.32 -0.18
C GLY A 80 22.22 10.34 0.93
N CYS A 81 21.29 11.27 0.73
CA CYS A 81 20.95 12.30 1.68
C CYS A 81 19.42 12.39 1.81
N SER A 82 18.96 12.62 3.04
CA SER A 82 17.56 13.00 3.25
C SER A 82 17.45 14.52 3.30
N TYR A 83 16.34 15.05 2.80
CA TYR A 83 15.98 16.46 2.81
C TYR A 83 14.58 16.62 3.41
N GLU A 84 14.27 17.76 4.01
CA GLU A 84 12.92 18.00 4.52
C GLU A 84 11.84 17.93 3.42
N SER A 85 12.18 18.34 2.20
CA SER A 85 11.31 18.19 1.03
C SER A 85 11.13 16.73 0.58
N SER A 86 12.06 15.83 0.91
CA SER A 86 12.02 14.44 0.48
C SER A 86 11.15 13.52 1.36
N MET A 87 10.63 14.02 2.50
CA MET A 87 9.81 13.22 3.44
C MET A 87 8.56 12.56 2.83
N LYS A 88 8.08 13.07 1.69
CA LYS A 88 6.89 12.53 1.00
C LYS A 88 7.23 11.56 -0.14
N PHE A 89 8.52 11.28 -0.38
CA PHE A 89 8.96 10.36 -1.42
C PHE A 89 9.57 9.11 -0.76
N PRO A 90 8.83 7.99 -0.72
CA PRO A 90 9.32 6.76 -0.09
C PRO A 90 10.66 6.31 -0.66
N TYR A 91 11.59 5.94 0.21
CA TYR A 91 12.92 5.41 -0.15
C TYR A 91 13.83 6.39 -0.90
N PHE A 92 13.53 7.68 -0.90
CA PHE A 92 14.30 8.69 -1.63
C PHE A 92 15.82 8.67 -1.37
N PRO A 93 16.33 8.55 -0.13
CA PRO A 93 17.77 8.50 0.13
C PRO A 93 18.45 7.28 -0.52
N PHE A 94 17.74 6.16 -0.64
CA PHE A 94 18.24 4.95 -1.32
C PHE A 94 18.20 5.10 -2.84
N PHE A 95 17.17 5.78 -3.36
CA PHE A 95 17.14 6.16 -4.76
C PHE A 95 18.35 7.04 -5.11
N GLU A 96 18.64 8.08 -4.31
CA GLU A 96 19.79 8.96 -4.50
C GLU A 96 21.13 8.19 -4.46
N ALA A 97 21.28 7.25 -3.52
CA ALA A 97 22.51 6.46 -3.38
C ALA A 97 22.74 5.44 -4.50
N LEU A 98 21.69 4.75 -4.97
CA LEU A 98 21.81 3.65 -5.94
C LEU A 98 21.78 4.14 -7.39
N ARG A 99 21.11 5.26 -7.68
CA ARG A 99 20.93 5.77 -9.04
C ARG A 99 22.24 6.01 -9.82
N PRO A 100 23.30 6.64 -9.25
CA PRO A 100 24.54 6.88 -9.97
C PRO A 100 25.15 5.58 -10.50
N ILE A 101 25.13 4.54 -9.67
CA ILE A 101 25.73 3.24 -9.98
C ILE A 101 24.94 2.52 -11.05
N LEU A 102 23.60 2.54 -10.95
CA LEU A 102 22.76 1.91 -11.95
C LEU A 102 22.98 2.53 -13.34
N ARG A 103 23.30 3.83 -13.39
CA ARG A 103 23.59 4.55 -14.64
C ARG A 103 25.02 4.37 -15.15
N SER A 104 25.99 4.31 -14.25
CA SER A 104 27.41 4.15 -14.61
C SER A 104 27.80 2.70 -14.90
N SER A 105 26.97 1.73 -14.49
CA SER A 105 27.23 0.31 -14.73
C SER A 105 26.91 -0.08 -16.17
N SER A 106 27.78 -0.91 -16.77
CA SER A 106 27.48 -1.54 -18.06
C SER A 106 26.27 -2.48 -17.95
N VAL A 107 25.59 -2.75 -19.08
CA VAL A 107 24.47 -3.70 -19.11
C VAL A 107 24.88 -5.08 -18.57
N ASN A 108 26.11 -5.53 -18.85
CA ASN A 108 26.62 -6.80 -18.35
C ASN A 108 26.81 -6.81 -16.82
N GLN A 109 27.30 -5.71 -16.24
CA GLN A 109 27.39 -5.56 -14.79
C GLN A 109 26.01 -5.51 -14.14
N LEU A 110 25.05 -4.79 -14.73
CA LEU A 110 23.67 -4.79 -14.25
C LEU A 110 23.06 -6.20 -14.31
N ARG A 111 23.25 -6.94 -15.42
CA ARG A 111 22.81 -8.33 -15.51
C ARG A 111 23.47 -9.22 -14.46
N TYR A 112 24.74 -9.01 -14.14
CA TYR A 112 25.44 -9.71 -13.06
C TYR A 112 24.84 -9.39 -11.68
N TYR A 113 24.64 -8.11 -11.34
CA TYR A 113 24.02 -7.69 -10.08
C TYR A 113 22.59 -8.22 -9.93
N MET A 114 21.85 -8.29 -11.04
CA MET A 114 20.49 -8.84 -11.07
C MET A 114 20.44 -10.37 -11.10
N GLY A 115 21.58 -11.08 -11.22
CA GLY A 115 21.62 -12.54 -11.35
C GLY A 115 21.01 -13.08 -12.66
N LEU A 116 21.14 -12.32 -13.75
CA LEU A 116 20.71 -12.67 -15.10
C LEU A 116 21.86 -13.15 -16.01
N SER A 117 23.07 -13.36 -15.45
CA SER A 117 24.26 -13.79 -16.20
C SER A 117 24.39 -15.33 -16.21
N PRO A 118 24.72 -15.97 -17.35
CA PRO A 118 24.78 -17.44 -17.49
C PRO A 118 25.95 -18.11 -16.74
N ASP A 119 26.97 -17.36 -16.32
CA ASP A 119 28.17 -17.90 -15.64
C ASP A 119 28.09 -17.91 -14.11
N VAL A 120 26.93 -17.61 -13.51
CA VAL A 120 26.77 -17.63 -12.04
C VAL A 120 26.56 -19.09 -11.60
N PRO A 121 27.51 -19.71 -10.89
CA PRO A 121 27.29 -21.05 -10.35
C PRO A 121 26.25 -20.95 -9.24
N ALA A 122 25.27 -21.86 -9.23
CA ALA A 122 24.32 -22.08 -8.13
C ALA A 122 24.98 -22.50 -6.78
N ALA A 123 26.31 -22.36 -6.65
CA ALA A 123 27.14 -22.93 -5.61
C ALA A 123 27.34 -22.03 -4.36
N GLY A 124 26.69 -20.87 -4.29
CA GLY A 124 26.65 -20.03 -3.08
C GLY A 124 25.58 -20.45 -2.06
N ILE A 125 24.62 -21.30 -2.45
CA ILE A 125 23.55 -21.78 -1.57
C ILE A 125 24.13 -22.85 -0.64
N LYS A 126 24.79 -22.43 0.44
CA LYS A 126 25.07 -23.32 1.55
C LYS A 126 23.74 -23.77 2.15
N GLN A 127 23.36 -25.01 1.81
CA GLN A 127 22.46 -25.84 2.59
C GLN A 127 22.87 -25.79 4.05
N GLY A 128 22.01 -25.22 4.88
CA GLY A 128 22.24 -25.09 6.30
C GLY A 128 21.06 -24.41 6.97
N VAL A 129 19.89 -25.04 6.92
CA VAL A 129 18.94 -25.31 8.02
C VAL A 129 17.72 -25.97 7.35
N ALA A 130 17.70 -27.29 7.30
CA ALA A 130 16.44 -28.02 7.30
C ALA A 130 15.89 -27.93 8.73
N GLN A 131 14.58 -27.69 8.87
CA GLN A 131 13.82 -27.39 10.09
C GLN A 131 13.67 -25.88 10.35
N HIS A 132 12.68 -25.26 9.69
CA HIS A 132 11.72 -24.23 10.16
C HIS A 132 11.11 -23.60 8.89
N GLU A 133 9.78 -23.47 8.84
CA GLU A 133 8.94 -23.23 7.65
C GLU A 133 9.00 -21.82 7.01
N ASP A 134 10.03 -20.99 7.25
CA ASP A 134 10.13 -19.66 6.63
C ASP A 134 11.18 -19.63 5.52
N ILE A 135 10.77 -20.01 4.31
CA ILE A 135 11.63 -19.94 3.11
C ILE A 135 11.65 -18.48 2.59
N ALA A 136 12.60 -17.67 3.08
CA ALA A 136 13.01 -16.45 2.41
C ALA A 136 13.96 -16.81 1.24
N ILE A 137 13.41 -17.03 0.04
CA ILE A 137 14.21 -17.09 -1.19
C ILE A 137 14.65 -15.66 -1.50
N ALA A 138 15.94 -15.37 -1.37
CA ALA A 138 16.49 -14.08 -1.82
C ALA A 138 16.08 -13.83 -3.29
N PRO A 139 15.47 -12.68 -3.64
CA PRO A 139 15.04 -12.44 -5.00
C PRO A 139 16.27 -12.32 -5.90
N ILE A 140 16.42 -13.22 -6.86
CA ILE A 140 17.47 -13.22 -7.89
C ILE A 140 16.81 -13.35 -9.26
N GLY A 141 17.37 -12.73 -10.30
CA GLY A 141 16.83 -12.76 -11.65
C GLY A 141 15.61 -11.86 -11.79
N MET A 142 14.55 -12.36 -12.45
CA MET A 142 13.36 -11.56 -12.73
C MET A 142 12.64 -11.01 -11.47
N PRO A 143 12.49 -11.75 -10.36
CA PRO A 143 11.93 -11.22 -9.12
C PRO A 143 12.70 -10.02 -8.54
N LEU A 144 14.04 -10.01 -8.68
CA LEU A 144 14.90 -8.91 -8.23
C LEU A 144 14.67 -7.66 -9.10
N VAL A 145 14.66 -7.85 -10.42
CA VAL A 145 14.36 -6.77 -11.38
C VAL A 145 12.97 -6.20 -11.15
N ALA A 146 11.97 -7.06 -10.93
CA ALA A 146 10.58 -6.64 -10.68
C ALA A 146 10.45 -5.79 -9.40
N ALA A 147 11.13 -6.19 -8.33
CA ALA A 147 11.12 -5.44 -7.07
C ALA A 147 11.81 -4.08 -7.21
N LEU A 148 12.99 -4.02 -7.84
CA LEU A 148 13.76 -2.79 -8.00
C LEU A 148 13.17 -1.84 -9.05
N ALA A 149 12.43 -2.34 -10.04
CA ALA A 149 11.74 -1.52 -11.04
C ALA A 149 10.71 -0.56 -10.43
N ARG A 150 10.30 -0.78 -9.17
CA ARG A 150 9.46 0.15 -8.41
C ARG A 150 10.17 1.46 -8.10
N LEU A 151 11.48 1.42 -7.84
CA LEU A 151 12.31 2.62 -7.65
C LEU A 151 12.96 3.09 -8.96
N PHE A 152 13.24 2.17 -9.87
CA PHE A 152 13.93 2.45 -11.14
C PHE A 152 13.14 1.91 -12.32
N PRO A 153 12.06 2.59 -12.76
CA PRO A 153 11.23 2.13 -13.88
C PRO A 153 11.99 1.95 -15.21
N GLU A 154 13.16 2.57 -15.35
CA GLU A 154 14.06 2.41 -16.48
C GLU A 154 14.81 1.07 -16.50
N LEU A 155 14.98 0.41 -15.35
CA LEU A 155 15.80 -0.79 -15.19
C LEU A 155 15.39 -1.96 -16.10
N PRO A 156 14.09 -2.31 -16.27
CA PRO A 156 13.69 -3.39 -17.17
C PRO A 156 14.03 -3.10 -18.63
N ARG A 157 13.93 -1.83 -19.04
CA ARG A 157 14.30 -1.39 -20.40
C ARG A 157 15.81 -1.47 -20.62
N MET A 158 16.61 -1.07 -19.62
CA MET A 158 18.07 -1.16 -19.68
C MET A 158 18.56 -2.61 -19.81
N LEU A 159 17.81 -3.57 -19.26
CA LEU A 159 18.13 -5.00 -19.27
C LEU A 159 17.49 -5.76 -20.43
N ASP A 160 16.63 -5.11 -21.22
CA ASP A 160 15.79 -5.71 -22.28
C ASP A 160 14.97 -6.91 -21.77
N VAL A 161 14.25 -6.70 -20.66
CA VAL A 161 13.41 -7.72 -20.02
C VAL A 161 11.98 -7.25 -19.81
N THR A 162 11.03 -8.17 -19.96
CA THR A 162 9.61 -7.93 -19.67
C THR A 162 9.27 -8.49 -18.29
N ILE A 163 8.81 -7.65 -17.38
CA ILE A 163 8.33 -8.08 -16.06
C ILE A 163 6.91 -8.63 -16.19
N MET A 164 6.70 -9.84 -15.70
CA MET A 164 5.35 -10.35 -15.44
C MET A 164 4.98 -10.00 -13.98
N PRO A 165 3.79 -9.42 -13.73
CA PRO A 165 3.38 -9.07 -12.38
C PRO A 165 3.17 -10.34 -11.54
N GLU A 166 3.99 -10.51 -10.51
CA GLU A 166 3.84 -11.56 -9.52
C GLU A 166 2.92 -11.07 -8.39
N ILE A 167 1.95 -11.90 -7.99
CA ILE A 167 0.98 -11.54 -6.96
C ILE A 167 1.59 -11.87 -5.59
N LEU A 168 2.07 -10.84 -4.90
CA LEU A 168 2.58 -10.94 -3.55
C LEU A 168 1.70 -10.16 -2.59
N SER A 169 1.75 -10.56 -1.34
CA SER A 169 1.23 -9.75 -0.26
C SER A 169 1.93 -8.43 -0.08
N PRO A 170 1.37 -7.46 0.66
CA PRO A 170 2.05 -6.20 0.92
C PRO A 170 3.31 -6.46 1.70
N ASP A 171 3.22 -7.32 2.71
CA ASP A 171 4.33 -7.69 3.56
C ASP A 171 5.36 -8.47 2.76
N GLN A 172 4.94 -9.38 1.87
CA GLN A 172 5.84 -10.12 0.97
C GLN A 172 6.44 -9.23 -0.10
N GLU A 173 5.71 -8.27 -0.65
CA GLU A 173 6.20 -7.36 -1.69
C GLU A 173 7.12 -6.31 -1.09
N LYS A 174 6.75 -5.80 0.09
CA LYS A 174 7.60 -4.94 0.91
C LYS A 174 8.84 -5.70 1.32
N PHE A 175 8.72 -6.86 1.96
CA PHE A 175 9.86 -7.70 2.33
C PHE A 175 10.71 -8.06 1.11
N ARG A 176 10.10 -8.43 -0.02
CA ARG A 176 10.82 -8.70 -1.26
C ARG A 176 11.54 -7.46 -1.76
N PHE A 177 10.94 -6.29 -1.67
CA PHE A 177 11.60 -5.04 -2.01
C PHE A 177 12.78 -4.75 -1.06
N LEU A 178 12.58 -4.89 0.25
CA LEU A 178 13.63 -4.72 1.25
C LEU A 178 14.79 -5.71 1.02
N ASP A 179 14.47 -6.99 0.77
CA ASP A 179 15.42 -8.06 0.49
C ASP A 179 16.05 -7.94 -0.91
N ALA A 180 15.35 -7.34 -1.88
CA ALA A 180 15.89 -7.00 -3.19
C ALA A 180 16.97 -5.92 -3.09
N VAL A 181 16.73 -4.87 -2.30
CA VAL A 181 17.76 -3.87 -2.01
C VAL A 181 18.93 -4.51 -1.28
N ALA A 182 18.67 -5.37 -0.28
CA ALA A 182 19.74 -6.09 0.42
C ALA A 182 20.57 -6.97 -0.54
N THR A 183 19.90 -7.76 -1.37
CA THR A 183 20.52 -8.68 -2.35
C THR A 183 21.34 -7.90 -3.36
N LEU A 184 20.84 -6.77 -3.86
CA LEU A 184 21.59 -5.89 -4.76
C LEU A 184 22.90 -5.41 -4.10
N LEU A 185 22.83 -4.93 -2.86
CA LEU A 185 24.00 -4.47 -2.12
C LEU A 185 25.01 -5.61 -1.87
N GLU A 186 24.55 -6.82 -1.54
CA GLU A 186 25.40 -8.01 -1.39
C GLU A 186 26.10 -8.37 -2.70
N ARG A 187 25.36 -8.37 -3.82
CA ARG A 187 25.90 -8.68 -5.16
C ARG A 187 26.94 -7.68 -5.60
N MET A 188 26.73 -6.39 -5.31
CA MET A 188 27.74 -5.35 -5.53
C MET A 188 28.97 -5.55 -4.64
N ALA A 189 28.77 -6.03 -3.40
CA ALA A 189 29.85 -6.27 -2.44
C ALA A 189 30.73 -7.49 -2.77
N GLU A 190 30.31 -8.36 -3.70
CA GLU A 190 31.12 -9.49 -4.17
C GLU A 190 32.30 -9.08 -5.05
N GLU A 191 32.20 -7.96 -5.77
CA GLU A 191 33.33 -7.43 -6.54
C GLU A 191 34.37 -6.79 -5.63
N GLN A 192 33.90 -6.03 -4.64
CA GLN A 192 34.71 -5.36 -3.61
C GLN A 192 33.79 -4.92 -2.46
N PRO A 193 34.28 -4.80 -1.22
CA PRO A 193 33.47 -4.35 -0.09
C PRO A 193 32.70 -3.05 -0.38
N LEU A 194 31.46 -2.96 0.11
CA LEU A 194 30.57 -1.84 -0.16
C LEU A 194 30.33 -1.01 1.10
N LEU A 195 30.26 0.30 0.98
CA LEU A 195 29.82 1.21 2.03
C LEU A 195 28.65 2.06 1.53
N LEU A 196 27.49 1.91 2.18
CA LEU A 196 26.31 2.74 1.97
C LEU A 196 26.20 3.76 3.10
N GLY A 197 26.38 5.03 2.75
CA GLY A 197 26.25 6.17 3.66
C GLY A 197 24.96 6.95 3.42
N ILE A 198 24.20 7.23 4.48
CA ILE A 198 23.00 8.06 4.44
C ILE A 198 23.13 9.23 5.42
N ASP A 199 23.20 10.45 4.90
CA ASP A 199 23.26 11.67 5.70
C ASP A 199 21.85 12.19 6.05
N ASN A 200 21.70 12.79 7.23
CA ASN A 200 20.47 13.44 7.70
C ASN A 200 19.23 12.55 7.82
N LEU A 201 19.37 11.33 8.32
CA LEU A 201 18.25 10.38 8.52
C LEU A 201 17.09 10.95 9.37
N GLN A 202 17.29 12.04 10.12
CA GLN A 202 16.18 12.73 10.80
C GLN A 202 15.08 13.25 9.84
N TRP A 203 15.38 13.38 8.54
CA TRP A 203 14.42 13.81 7.52
C TRP A 203 13.99 12.66 6.57
N ALA A 204 14.37 11.42 6.88
CA ALA A 204 13.94 10.26 6.12
C ALA A 204 12.45 9.94 6.39
N ASP A 205 11.73 9.48 5.36
CA ASP A 205 10.38 8.97 5.53
C ASP A 205 10.35 7.64 6.30
N SER A 206 9.16 7.24 6.76
CA SER A 206 9.00 6.02 7.57
C SER A 206 9.44 4.74 6.85
N ALA A 207 9.25 4.65 5.53
CA ALA A 207 9.63 3.49 4.73
C ALA A 207 11.16 3.42 4.55
N SER A 208 11.83 4.56 4.35
CA SER A 208 13.30 4.66 4.34
C SER A 208 13.93 4.24 5.68
N LEU A 209 13.34 4.67 6.79
CA LEU A 209 13.83 4.28 8.13
C LEU A 209 13.67 2.77 8.34
N GLU A 210 12.54 2.21 7.94
CA GLU A 210 12.30 0.77 8.02
C GLU A 210 13.29 -0.05 7.17
N LEU A 211 13.56 0.39 5.93
CA LEU A 211 14.57 -0.24 5.08
C LEU A 211 15.96 -0.17 5.72
N THR A 212 16.34 0.97 6.31
CA THR A 212 17.62 1.10 7.04
C THR A 212 17.75 0.06 8.16
N MET A 213 16.68 -0.15 8.93
CA MET A 213 16.66 -1.14 10.01
C MET A 213 16.72 -2.56 9.49
N TYR A 214 15.96 -2.87 8.44
CA TYR A 214 15.98 -4.17 7.78
C TYR A 214 17.38 -4.53 7.27
N LEU A 215 18.03 -3.60 6.54
CA LEU A 215 19.37 -3.80 6.01
C LEU A 215 20.40 -4.02 7.11
N THR A 216 20.28 -3.31 8.25
CA THR A 216 21.18 -3.49 9.40
C THR A 216 21.18 -4.91 9.93
N VAL A 217 20.00 -5.54 10.00
CA VAL A 217 19.87 -6.93 10.45
C VAL A 217 20.28 -7.89 9.34
N ARG A 218 19.76 -7.70 8.12
CA ARG A 218 19.93 -8.63 6.98
C ARG A 218 21.36 -8.71 6.45
N LEU A 219 22.13 -7.62 6.53
CA LEU A 219 23.49 -7.51 5.99
C LEU A 219 24.59 -7.70 7.04
N HIS A 220 24.26 -8.04 8.29
CA HIS A 220 25.23 -8.18 9.38
C HIS A 220 26.36 -9.22 9.11
N LYS A 221 26.17 -10.13 8.14
CA LYS A 221 27.19 -11.13 7.74
C LYS A 221 27.79 -10.88 6.35
N SER A 222 27.50 -9.73 5.74
CA SER A 222 27.80 -9.44 4.33
C SER A 222 28.83 -8.32 4.23
N CYS A 223 29.64 -8.27 3.17
CA CYS A 223 30.72 -7.28 3.00
C CYS A 223 30.21 -5.84 2.72
N VAL A 224 29.09 -5.46 3.34
CA VAL A 224 28.44 -4.16 3.25
C VAL A 224 28.51 -3.45 4.61
N ALA A 225 29.07 -2.25 4.64
CA ALA A 225 29.04 -1.33 5.76
C ALA A 225 27.85 -0.35 5.59
N LEU A 226 27.03 -0.19 6.62
CA LEU A 226 25.93 0.77 6.64
C LEU A 226 26.27 1.92 7.58
N VAL A 227 26.21 3.16 7.10
CA VAL A 227 26.52 4.33 7.92
C VAL A 227 25.40 5.35 7.80
N GLY A 228 24.85 5.77 8.93
CA GLY A 228 23.82 6.82 9.00
C GLY A 228 24.29 8.02 9.84
N SER A 229 23.81 9.22 9.53
CA SER A 229 23.91 10.36 10.45
C SER A 229 22.52 10.84 10.88
N MET A 230 22.39 11.26 12.14
CA MET A 230 21.17 11.87 12.65
C MET A 230 21.43 12.94 13.72
N ARG A 231 20.42 13.77 14.00
CA ARG A 231 20.37 14.64 15.19
C ARG A 231 19.75 13.88 16.36
N PRO A 232 20.21 14.11 17.61
CA PRO A 232 19.50 13.61 18.78
C PRO A 232 18.12 14.26 18.85
N GLN A 233 17.05 13.47 18.94
CA GLN A 233 15.70 14.00 19.15
C GLN A 233 15.52 14.32 20.64
N ASN A 234 15.21 15.57 20.96
CA ASN A 234 14.85 15.98 22.32
C ASN A 234 13.48 15.39 22.69
N MET A 235 13.45 14.49 23.67
CA MET A 235 12.25 13.84 24.23
C MET A 235 11.24 14.81 24.91
N GLN A 236 11.31 16.13 24.66
CA GLN A 236 10.62 17.16 25.46
C GLN A 236 9.82 18.22 24.66
N GLN A 237 9.76 18.18 23.33
CA GLN A 237 8.86 19.07 22.57
C GLN A 237 7.71 18.28 21.92
N GLU A 238 6.84 17.76 22.79
CA GLU A 238 5.41 17.67 22.49
C GLU A 238 4.83 19.10 22.50
N HIS A 239 3.65 19.31 21.92
CA HIS A 239 2.88 20.57 21.74
C HIS A 239 2.91 21.15 20.32
N SER A 240 2.36 20.41 19.35
CA SER A 240 1.52 20.99 18.30
C SER A 240 0.12 20.37 18.40
N GLU A 241 -0.80 21.08 19.06
CA GLU A 241 -2.22 20.76 19.17
C GLU A 241 -2.95 21.01 17.83
N THR A 242 -2.73 20.14 16.85
CA THR A 242 -3.62 19.99 15.68
C THR A 242 -3.69 18.50 15.34
N GLY A 243 -4.86 17.92 15.57
CA GLY A 243 -5.10 16.47 15.73
C GLY A 243 -4.96 15.56 14.50
N ASP A 244 -4.14 15.90 13.50
CA ASP A 244 -3.98 15.09 12.28
C ASP A 244 -2.59 14.40 12.14
N ASP A 245 -1.63 14.64 13.06
CA ASP A 245 -0.22 14.17 12.95
C ASP A 245 0.11 12.92 13.81
N GLU A 246 -0.92 12.21 14.27
CA GLU A 246 -0.79 11.07 15.19
C GLU A 246 0.02 9.88 14.63
N THR A 247 0.07 9.73 13.30
CA THR A 247 0.69 8.57 12.64
C THR A 247 2.22 8.70 12.55
N MET A 248 2.74 9.92 12.37
CA MET A 248 4.18 10.19 12.23
C MET A 248 4.90 10.13 13.58
N THR A 249 4.25 10.62 14.64
CA THR A 249 4.77 10.58 16.01
C THR A 249 4.94 9.14 16.52
N LYS A 250 4.06 8.22 16.13
CA LYS A 250 4.15 6.78 16.47
C LYS A 250 5.31 6.07 15.74
N ALA A 251 5.57 6.41 14.48
CA ALA A 251 6.66 5.83 13.69
C ALA A 251 8.06 6.25 14.21
N SER A 252 8.25 7.53 14.53
CA SER A 252 9.51 8.05 15.10
C SER A 252 9.85 7.38 16.45
N ASN A 253 8.85 7.19 17.31
CA ASN A 253 9.03 6.50 18.60
C ASN A 253 9.35 5.01 18.46
N ALA A 254 8.79 4.32 17.45
CA ALA A 254 9.10 2.93 17.15
C ALA A 254 10.55 2.75 16.66
N VAL A 255 11.06 3.70 15.86
CA VAL A 255 12.44 3.70 15.35
C VAL A 255 13.45 3.84 16.49
N ILE A 256 13.23 4.76 17.43
CA ILE A 256 14.10 4.94 18.62
C ILE A 256 14.19 3.65 19.45
N ARG A 257 13.04 2.99 19.69
CA ARG A 257 13.01 1.71 20.43
C ARG A 257 13.78 0.62 19.71
N THR A 258 13.68 0.56 18.39
CA THR A 258 14.32 -0.48 17.57
C THR A 258 15.84 -0.26 17.46
N LEU A 259 16.30 1.01 17.36
CA LEU A 259 17.73 1.34 17.43
C LEU A 259 18.36 0.84 18.74
N GLY A 260 17.67 1.03 19.88
CA GLY A 260 18.13 0.53 21.17
C GLY A 260 18.23 -1.01 21.24
N GLU A 261 17.36 -1.74 20.52
CA GLU A 261 17.42 -3.19 20.42
C GLU A 261 18.61 -3.67 19.56
N LEU A 262 18.83 -3.03 18.40
CA LEU A 262 19.97 -3.36 17.53
C LEU A 262 21.32 -3.11 18.22
N MET A 263 21.42 -2.07 19.05
CA MET A 263 22.59 -1.81 19.87
C MET A 263 22.82 -2.91 20.91
N ARG A 264 21.76 -3.36 21.60
CA ARG A 264 21.85 -4.48 22.57
C ARG A 264 22.33 -5.78 21.91
N GLN A 265 21.92 -6.00 20.66
CA GLN A 265 22.32 -7.17 19.87
C GLN A 265 23.69 -7.02 19.19
N SER A 266 24.41 -5.92 19.41
CA SER A 266 25.70 -5.61 18.78
C SER A 266 25.67 -5.56 17.25
N LEU A 267 24.49 -5.30 16.66
CA LEU A 267 24.30 -5.16 15.20
C LEU A 267 24.60 -3.73 14.72
N LEU A 268 24.41 -2.74 15.60
CA LEU A 268 24.57 -1.33 15.34
C LEU A 268 25.50 -0.68 16.37
N LEU A 269 26.49 0.07 15.91
CA LEU A 269 27.30 0.97 16.75
C LEU A 269 26.68 2.36 16.75
N LEU A 270 26.46 2.94 17.93
CA LEU A 270 26.14 4.36 18.06
C LEU A 270 27.42 5.12 18.39
N LEU A 271 27.75 6.10 17.57
CA LEU A 271 28.87 7.00 17.75
C LEU A 271 28.36 8.40 18.09
N PRO A 272 28.22 8.73 19.38
CA PRO A 272 27.86 10.07 19.81
C PRO A 272 29.05 11.03 19.56
N VAL A 273 28.82 12.04 18.74
CA VAL A 273 29.77 13.09 18.40
C VAL A 273 29.38 14.33 19.18
N GLY A 274 30.08 14.53 20.31
CA GLY A 274 29.98 15.75 21.11
C GLY A 274 30.87 16.87 20.57
N PRO A 275 30.84 18.05 21.21
CA PRO A 275 31.84 19.09 21.00
C PRO A 275 33.27 18.55 21.19
N LEU A 276 34.25 19.17 20.55
CA LEU A 276 35.67 18.89 20.78
C LEU A 276 36.04 19.22 22.21
N ASP A 277 36.89 18.38 22.82
CA ASP A 277 37.49 18.70 24.11
C ASP A 277 38.41 19.93 24.00
N THR A 278 38.82 20.48 25.16
CA THR A 278 39.62 21.70 25.20
C THR A 278 40.95 21.58 24.46
N GLN A 279 41.60 20.42 24.49
CA GLN A 279 42.89 20.20 23.83
C GLN A 279 42.71 20.12 22.32
N ALA A 280 41.73 19.33 21.86
CA ALA A 280 41.34 19.19 20.47
C ALA A 280 40.85 20.51 19.87
N ALA A 281 40.01 21.26 20.58
CA ALA A 281 39.54 22.57 20.16
C ALA A 281 40.71 23.58 20.06
N SER A 282 41.66 23.54 21.01
CA SER A 282 42.86 24.38 20.94
C SER A 282 43.78 23.99 19.78
N GLN A 283 43.95 22.70 19.51
CA GLN A 283 44.71 22.23 18.36
C GLN A 283 44.01 22.62 17.06
N TYR A 284 42.69 22.47 16.99
CA TYR A 284 41.90 22.85 15.84
C TYR A 284 42.00 24.36 15.59
N LEU A 285 41.92 25.18 16.64
CA LEU A 285 42.15 26.63 16.56
C LEU A 285 43.55 26.97 16.01
N HIS A 286 44.58 26.21 16.39
CA HIS A 286 45.94 26.40 15.87
C HIS A 286 46.05 26.03 14.38
N GLU A 287 45.37 24.96 13.93
CA GLU A 287 45.27 24.60 12.51
C GLU A 287 44.48 25.64 11.70
N LEU A 288 43.43 26.21 12.30
CA LEU A 288 42.65 27.31 11.71
C LEU A 288 43.48 28.60 11.60
N LEU A 289 44.38 28.87 12.56
CA LEU A 289 45.18 30.09 12.67
C LEU A 289 46.67 29.78 12.81
N PRO A 290 47.36 29.34 11.73
CA PRO A 290 48.79 29.05 11.78
C PRO A 290 49.60 30.31 12.13
N GLY A 291 50.28 30.31 13.28
CA GLY A 291 51.01 31.43 13.86
C GLY A 291 50.89 31.48 15.40
N THR A 292 51.60 32.38 16.08
CA THR A 292 51.48 32.50 17.55
C THR A 292 50.23 33.29 17.92
N LEU A 293 49.25 32.65 18.55
CA LEU A 293 48.02 33.28 19.05
C LEU A 293 48.12 33.58 20.55
N PRO A 294 47.96 34.85 21.00
CA PRO A 294 47.96 35.20 22.41
C PRO A 294 46.92 34.42 23.23
N GLN A 295 47.34 33.92 24.39
CA GLN A 295 46.55 32.99 25.19
C GLN A 295 45.18 33.54 25.61
N HIS A 296 45.07 34.85 25.86
CA HIS A 296 43.79 35.47 26.21
C HIS A 296 42.79 35.40 25.05
N ILE A 297 43.21 35.62 23.80
CA ILE A 297 42.36 35.52 22.60
C ILE A 297 41.94 34.08 22.36
N ALA A 298 42.91 33.15 22.45
CA ALA A 298 42.64 31.72 22.30
C ALA A 298 41.60 31.26 23.32
N ARG A 299 41.75 31.68 24.59
CA ARG A 299 40.81 31.35 25.66
C ARG A 299 39.41 31.88 25.38
N THR A 300 39.26 33.15 24.98
CA THR A 300 37.95 33.73 24.66
C THR A 300 37.27 32.96 23.51
N LEU A 301 37.99 32.62 22.44
CA LEU A 301 37.43 31.87 21.31
C LEU A 301 36.99 30.45 21.70
N LEU A 302 37.80 29.75 22.50
CA LEU A 302 37.51 28.39 22.96
C LEU A 302 36.35 28.35 23.96
N GLU A 303 36.32 29.27 24.92
CA GLU A 303 35.21 29.40 25.87
C GLU A 303 33.89 29.72 25.16
N ARG A 304 33.94 30.57 24.11
CA ARG A 304 32.75 30.96 23.35
C ARG A 304 32.21 29.85 22.46
N ALA A 305 33.09 29.10 21.81
CA ALA A 305 32.70 28.03 20.90
C ALA A 305 32.18 26.80 21.64
N GLU A 306 32.50 26.66 22.93
CA GLU A 306 32.15 25.51 23.77
C GLU A 306 32.49 24.16 23.09
N GLY A 307 33.61 24.13 22.36
CA GLY A 307 34.08 22.96 21.63
C GLY A 307 33.36 22.66 20.30
N ASN A 308 32.35 23.44 19.89
CA ASN A 308 31.66 23.23 18.61
C ASN A 308 32.59 23.64 17.44
N PRO A 309 33.05 22.71 16.57
CA PRO A 309 33.99 23.02 15.49
C PRO A 309 33.46 24.07 14.53
N PHE A 310 32.21 23.89 14.07
CA PHE A 310 31.57 24.83 13.16
C PHE A 310 31.46 26.22 13.78
N PHE A 311 31.11 26.31 15.06
CA PHE A 311 31.03 27.59 15.74
C PHE A 311 32.41 28.24 15.85
N LEU A 312 33.44 27.46 16.21
CA LEU A 312 34.80 27.94 16.32
C LEU A 312 35.34 28.44 14.98
N GLU A 313 35.11 27.70 13.89
CA GLU A 313 35.39 28.15 12.53
C GLU A 313 34.70 29.48 12.25
N GLU A 314 33.42 29.60 12.58
CA GLU A 314 32.64 30.81 12.32
C GLU A 314 33.11 32.02 13.15
N LEU A 315 33.51 31.81 14.41
CA LEU A 315 34.10 32.86 15.24
C LEU A 315 35.46 33.33 14.69
N VAL A 316 36.33 32.39 14.32
CA VAL A 316 37.63 32.68 13.71
C VAL A 316 37.44 33.43 12.39
N ARG A 317 36.55 32.94 11.52
CA ARG A 317 36.17 33.58 10.25
C ARG A 317 35.69 35.00 10.48
N THR A 318 34.84 35.18 11.49
CA THR A 318 34.26 36.49 11.80
C THR A 318 35.35 37.49 12.18
N LEU A 319 36.28 37.11 13.07
CA LEU A 319 37.35 37.99 13.51
C LEU A 319 38.39 38.29 12.42
N THR A 320 38.76 37.31 11.60
CA THR A 320 39.80 37.46 10.57
C THR A 320 39.32 38.33 9.41
N LEU A 321 38.12 38.06 8.89
CA LEU A 321 37.49 38.86 7.83
C LEU A 321 37.16 40.29 8.30
N ASN A 322 36.91 40.52 9.59
CA ASN A 322 36.70 41.88 10.12
C ASN A 322 37.99 42.65 10.39
N HIS A 323 39.16 42.05 10.12
CA HIS A 323 40.47 42.59 10.51
C HIS A 323 40.58 42.88 12.02
N GLN A 324 39.76 42.21 12.83
CA GLN A 324 39.82 42.25 14.29
C GLN A 324 40.93 41.35 14.81
N LEU A 325 41.26 40.28 14.06
CA LEU A 325 42.40 39.41 14.32
C LEU A 325 43.31 39.39 13.09
N VAL A 326 44.53 39.89 13.23
CA VAL A 326 45.46 40.12 12.11
C VAL A 326 46.82 39.51 12.43
N LEU A 327 47.40 38.75 11.49
CA LEU A 327 48.74 38.20 11.62
C LEU A 327 49.80 39.26 11.28
N ARG A 328 50.68 39.58 12.23
CA ARG A 328 51.83 40.49 12.05
C ARG A 328 53.09 39.86 12.64
N ASP A 329 54.18 39.82 11.87
CA ASP A 329 55.47 39.24 12.30
C ASP A 329 55.36 37.81 12.87
N GLY A 330 54.42 37.00 12.34
CA GLY A 330 54.17 35.63 12.80
C GLY A 330 53.24 35.50 14.02
N GLU A 331 52.77 36.63 14.59
CA GLU A 331 51.88 36.69 15.75
C GLU A 331 50.49 37.25 15.40
N TRP A 332 49.44 36.58 15.84
CA TRP A 332 48.07 37.05 15.71
C TRP A 332 47.78 38.12 16.76
N ARG A 333 47.39 39.32 16.32
CA ARG A 333 47.08 40.43 17.22
C ARG A 333 45.64 40.87 17.07
N ALA A 334 44.96 41.04 18.21
CA ALA A 334 43.67 41.69 18.27
C ALA A 334 43.83 43.19 17.99
N THR A 335 43.06 43.76 17.08
CA THR A 335 43.08 45.21 16.81
C THR A 335 42.16 46.00 17.74
N LYS A 336 41.24 45.32 18.46
CA LYS A 336 40.31 45.84 19.49
C LYS A 336 40.03 44.76 20.56
N ALA A 337 39.31 45.11 21.63
CA ALA A 337 38.87 44.14 22.64
C ALA A 337 37.85 43.15 22.05
N ILE A 338 38.15 41.84 22.11
CA ILE A 338 37.40 40.77 21.44
C ILE A 338 36.16 40.32 22.23
N GLU A 339 36.17 40.44 23.56
CA GLU A 339 35.16 39.85 24.46
C GLU A 339 33.72 40.37 24.23
N THR A 340 33.55 41.63 23.83
CA THR A 340 32.23 42.26 23.66
C THR A 340 31.60 42.10 22.28
N GLU A 341 32.34 41.62 21.28
CA GLU A 341 31.89 41.60 19.86
C GLU A 341 31.62 40.20 19.30
N LEU A 342 31.92 39.12 20.05
CA LEU A 342 31.70 37.74 19.60
C LEU A 342 30.23 37.30 19.74
N PRO A 343 29.64 36.63 18.74
CA PRO A 343 28.23 36.23 18.72
C PRO A 343 27.88 35.19 19.77
N GLY A 344 26.65 35.31 20.30
CA GLY A 344 26.02 34.50 21.35
C GLY A 344 25.97 33.00 21.08
N THR A 345 25.71 32.65 19.83
CA THR A 345 25.27 31.32 19.39
C THR A 345 25.71 31.10 17.96
N ILE A 346 25.69 29.84 17.51
CA ILE A 346 25.94 29.45 16.12
C ILE A 346 25.03 30.21 15.16
N MET A 347 23.73 30.32 15.49
CA MET A 347 22.76 31.06 14.69
C MET A 347 23.15 32.53 14.54
N LEU A 348 23.61 33.18 15.62
CA LEU A 348 24.08 34.57 15.57
C LEU A 348 25.38 34.69 14.76
N ALA A 349 26.26 33.70 14.82
CA ALA A 349 27.51 33.67 14.07
C ALA A 349 27.26 33.55 12.56
N VAL A 350 26.39 32.62 12.15
CA VAL A 350 25.93 32.51 10.75
C VAL A 350 25.27 33.81 10.30
N LYS A 351 24.42 34.43 11.13
CA LYS A 351 23.82 35.74 10.82
C LYS A 351 24.86 36.84 10.62
N GLN A 352 25.88 36.92 11.47
CA GLN A 352 26.98 37.87 11.33
C GLN A 352 27.84 37.60 10.09
N ARG A 353 28.07 36.34 9.72
CA ARG A 353 28.74 35.98 8.46
C ARG A 353 27.96 36.44 7.26
N LEU A 354 26.65 36.14 7.24
CA LEU A 354 25.76 36.61 6.20
C LEU A 354 25.78 38.14 6.13
N GLN A 355 25.91 38.86 7.25
CA GLN A 355 26.01 40.34 7.25
C GLN A 355 27.19 40.92 6.45
N LYS A 356 28.25 40.14 6.22
CA LYS A 356 29.41 40.58 5.41
C LYS A 356 29.15 40.54 3.91
N LEU A 357 28.21 39.71 3.48
CA LEU A 357 27.72 39.77 2.12
C LEU A 357 26.98 41.07 1.91
N SER A 358 27.04 41.58 0.69
CA SER A 358 26.20 42.66 0.23
C SER A 358 24.74 42.36 0.62
N SER A 359 23.98 43.39 0.98
CA SER A 359 22.57 43.22 1.31
C SER A 359 21.82 42.49 0.19
N LEU A 360 22.19 42.79 -1.06
CA LEU A 360 21.64 42.16 -2.27
C LEU A 360 21.97 40.65 -2.36
N CYS A 361 23.17 40.22 -1.98
CA CYS A 361 23.56 38.81 -1.99
C CYS A 361 22.82 38.02 -0.90
N ARG A 362 22.68 38.59 0.31
CA ARG A 362 21.86 37.97 1.37
C ARG A 362 20.41 37.80 0.96
N GLU A 363 19.81 38.82 0.37
CA GLU A 363 18.44 38.77 -0.12
C GLU A 363 18.28 37.66 -1.16
N LEU A 364 19.22 37.55 -2.11
CA LEU A 364 19.24 36.47 -3.10
C LEU A 364 19.29 35.08 -2.43
N LEU A 365 20.16 34.89 -1.44
CA LEU A 365 20.34 33.60 -0.77
C LEU A 365 19.15 33.21 0.11
N ARG A 366 18.45 34.16 0.72
CA ARG A 366 17.19 33.88 1.44
C ARG A 366 16.13 33.31 0.52
N VAL A 367 16.06 33.79 -0.72
CA VAL A 367 15.14 33.26 -1.73
C VAL A 367 15.60 31.88 -2.21
N ALA A 368 16.89 31.70 -2.47
CA ALA A 368 17.45 30.41 -2.85
C ALA A 368 17.19 29.32 -1.78
N ALA A 369 17.19 29.69 -0.50
CA ALA A 369 16.96 28.77 0.61
C ALA A 369 15.55 28.13 0.61
N LEU A 370 14.55 28.79 0.02
CA LEU A 370 13.18 28.27 -0.07
C LEU A 370 13.00 27.15 -1.11
N PHE A 371 13.92 27.00 -2.06
CA PHE A 371 13.94 25.85 -2.97
C PHE A 371 14.36 24.55 -2.24
N GLY A 372 15.02 24.68 -1.09
CA GLY A 372 15.65 23.59 -0.36
C GLY A 372 17.17 23.66 -0.42
N ARG A 373 17.85 22.54 -0.14
CA ARG A 373 19.32 22.47 -0.09
C ARG A 373 19.99 22.62 -1.46
N THR A 374 19.30 22.19 -2.52
CA THR A 374 19.73 22.30 -3.91
C THR A 374 18.75 23.14 -4.70
N PHE A 375 19.24 23.97 -5.62
CA PHE A 375 18.38 24.81 -6.45
C PHE A 375 18.95 24.99 -7.87
N PRO A 376 18.12 24.87 -8.93
CA PRO A 376 18.55 25.16 -10.29
C PRO A 376 18.78 26.67 -10.48
N LEU A 377 19.92 27.06 -11.09
CA LEU A 377 20.20 28.48 -11.36
C LEU A 377 19.13 29.09 -12.28
N ALA A 378 18.70 28.38 -13.32
CA ALA A 378 17.65 28.84 -14.23
C ALA A 378 16.37 29.23 -13.49
N ALA A 379 15.98 28.44 -12.47
CA ALA A 379 14.81 28.75 -11.66
C ALA A 379 15.07 29.98 -10.77
N LEU A 380 16.23 30.07 -10.12
CA LEU A 380 16.57 31.24 -9.30
C LEU A 380 16.64 32.55 -10.12
N LEU A 381 17.24 32.52 -11.30
CA LEU A 381 17.29 33.65 -12.22
C LEU A 381 15.90 34.13 -12.60
N LYS A 382 14.97 33.19 -12.81
CA LYS A 382 13.58 33.49 -13.14
C LYS A 382 12.80 34.08 -11.96
N VAL A 383 13.05 33.61 -10.73
CA VAL A 383 12.46 34.23 -9.52
C VAL A 383 12.96 35.67 -9.33
N GLN A 384 14.16 35.99 -9.83
CA GLN A 384 14.79 37.30 -9.69
C GLN A 384 14.83 38.07 -11.02
N GLU A 385 13.85 37.86 -11.90
CA GLU A 385 13.84 38.41 -13.27
C GLU A 385 13.96 39.94 -13.35
N ASP A 386 13.54 40.66 -12.31
CA ASP A 386 13.66 42.12 -12.20
C ASP A 386 15.12 42.60 -12.07
N LYS A 387 16.06 41.69 -11.79
CA LYS A 387 17.49 41.98 -11.66
C LYS A 387 18.23 41.53 -12.93
N GLU A 388 19.21 42.31 -13.35
CA GLU A 388 20.06 41.91 -14.47
C GLU A 388 20.74 40.56 -14.18
N GLU A 389 20.68 39.62 -15.14
CA GLU A 389 21.29 38.29 -15.02
C GLU A 389 22.77 38.39 -14.62
N ARG A 390 23.51 39.34 -15.22
CA ARG A 390 24.92 39.62 -14.87
C ARG A 390 25.09 40.03 -13.41
N ALA A 391 24.14 40.77 -12.84
CA ALA A 391 24.17 41.15 -11.43
C ALA A 391 23.92 39.92 -10.55
N ILE A 392 22.93 39.08 -10.87
CA ILE A 392 22.67 37.84 -10.12
C ILE A 392 23.88 36.90 -10.19
N LEU A 393 24.47 36.71 -11.36
CA LEU A 393 25.71 35.93 -11.52
C LEU A 393 26.86 36.53 -10.69
N SER A 394 26.98 37.87 -10.62
CA SER A 394 27.96 38.51 -9.74
C SER A 394 27.69 38.26 -8.25
N LEU A 395 26.41 38.19 -7.83
CA LEU A 395 26.03 37.87 -6.44
C LEU A 395 26.21 36.38 -6.13
N ILE A 396 26.00 35.49 -7.10
CA ILE A 396 26.33 34.07 -7.02
C ILE A 396 27.84 33.90 -6.91
N GLU A 397 28.64 34.63 -7.69
CA GLU A 397 30.10 34.65 -7.56
C GLU A 397 30.54 35.25 -6.22
N GLU A 398 29.85 36.26 -5.70
CA GLU A 398 30.07 36.77 -4.33
C GLU A 398 29.80 35.67 -3.29
N ALA A 399 28.65 34.99 -3.38
CA ALA A 399 28.27 33.90 -2.48
C ALA A 399 29.23 32.70 -2.57
N LYS A 400 29.74 32.38 -3.77
CA LYS A 400 30.76 31.35 -4.00
C LYS A 400 32.12 31.77 -3.44
N ARG A 401 32.55 33.01 -3.65
CA ARG A 401 33.80 33.55 -3.06
C ARG A 401 33.74 33.57 -1.53
N ALA A 402 32.56 33.81 -0.97
CA ALA A 402 32.28 33.72 0.46
C ALA A 402 31.95 32.28 0.94
N ALA A 403 32.01 31.30 0.02
CA ALA A 403 31.81 29.89 0.26
C ALA A 403 30.48 29.51 0.95
N ILE A 404 29.42 30.25 0.62
CA ILE A 404 28.07 29.96 1.11
C ILE A 404 27.40 28.88 0.26
N ILE A 405 27.65 28.92 -1.06
CA ILE A 405 27.12 27.98 -2.04
C ILE A 405 28.25 27.42 -2.92
N ALA A 406 28.02 26.22 -3.44
CA ALA A 406 28.90 25.56 -4.40
C ALA A 406 28.09 25.01 -5.59
N ASN A 407 28.76 24.81 -6.72
CA ASN A 407 28.18 24.08 -7.84
C ASN A 407 27.95 22.63 -7.43
N VAL A 408 26.79 22.07 -7.77
CA VAL A 408 26.64 20.61 -7.81
C VAL A 408 27.39 20.13 -9.06
N PRO A 409 28.41 19.27 -8.93
CA PRO A 409 29.09 18.74 -10.10
C PRO A 409 28.06 17.98 -10.93
N LEU A 410 27.82 18.46 -12.15
CA LEU A 410 27.22 17.63 -13.18
C LEU A 410 28.20 16.47 -13.38
N ALA A 411 27.73 15.23 -13.38
CA ALA A 411 28.59 14.12 -13.79
C ALA A 411 29.12 14.47 -15.20
N ASP A 412 30.42 14.74 -15.31
CA ASP A 412 31.05 15.21 -16.54
C ASP A 412 30.81 14.17 -17.66
N ASP A 413 30.06 14.57 -18.70
CA ASP A 413 29.78 13.77 -19.90
C ASP A 413 30.99 13.77 -20.89
N ASP A 414 32.10 14.44 -20.56
CA ASP A 414 33.10 14.87 -21.57
C ASP A 414 34.56 14.41 -21.34
N ASN A 415 34.85 13.42 -20.50
CA ASN A 415 36.26 12.98 -20.34
C ASN A 415 36.50 11.46 -20.30
N TRP A 416 35.80 10.69 -21.14
CA TRP A 416 36.06 9.24 -21.22
C TRP A 416 36.02 8.57 -22.61
N TYR A 417 36.47 9.23 -23.66
CA TYR A 417 36.82 8.53 -24.90
C TYR A 417 38.13 9.04 -25.50
N ASP A 418 39.22 8.34 -25.20
CA ASP A 418 40.32 8.21 -26.15
C ASP A 418 41.04 6.86 -25.92
N ALA A 419 40.49 5.81 -26.51
CA ALA A 419 41.22 4.61 -26.95
C ALA A 419 40.28 3.73 -27.79
N ASP A 420 40.56 3.69 -29.09
CA ASP A 420 40.25 2.62 -30.06
C ASP A 420 38.88 1.91 -29.98
N ASP A 421 37.99 2.25 -30.91
CA ASP A 421 37.51 1.26 -31.88
C ASP A 421 36.67 1.94 -32.98
N ARG A 422 37.22 1.94 -34.20
CA ARG A 422 36.47 2.14 -35.44
C ARG A 422 36.02 0.76 -35.90
N GLU A 423 34.72 0.53 -36.03
CA GLU A 423 34.11 -0.11 -37.22
C GLU A 423 32.58 -0.30 -37.10
N GLU A 424 31.91 0.07 -38.20
CA GLU A 424 30.68 -0.52 -38.78
C GLU A 424 29.36 -0.59 -37.99
N GLY A 425 28.60 0.51 -38.10
CA GLY A 425 27.30 0.52 -38.79
C GLY A 425 26.22 -0.50 -38.42
N ARG A 426 25.35 -0.14 -37.46
CA ARG A 426 23.90 -0.42 -37.53
C ARG A 426 23.11 0.73 -36.91
N GLY A 427 22.21 1.32 -37.71
CA GLY A 427 21.28 2.34 -37.26
C GLY A 427 20.24 1.77 -36.30
N ALA A 428 20.28 2.23 -35.05
CA ALA A 428 19.16 2.21 -34.13
C ALA A 428 18.95 3.66 -33.68
N VAL A 429 17.73 4.17 -33.83
CA VAL A 429 17.33 5.48 -33.34
C VAL A 429 17.37 5.44 -31.81
N PHE A 430 18.42 6.00 -31.21
CA PHE A 430 18.56 6.16 -29.77
C PHE A 430 17.66 7.29 -29.28
N ILE A 431 16.56 6.96 -28.59
CA ILE A 431 15.83 7.91 -27.75
C ILE A 431 16.46 7.83 -26.35
N ARG A 432 17.24 8.86 -25.98
CA ARG A 432 17.83 9.03 -24.63
C ARG A 432 16.71 9.06 -23.58
N PRO A 433 16.79 8.29 -22.47
CA PRO A 433 15.89 8.47 -21.34
C PRO A 433 16.20 9.79 -20.65
N VAL A 434 15.20 10.67 -20.60
CA VAL A 434 15.24 11.96 -19.92
C VAL A 434 15.30 11.71 -18.43
N THR A 435 16.44 11.99 -17.80
CA THR A 435 16.49 12.35 -16.38
C THR A 435 17.91 12.86 -16.07
N THR A 436 18.01 14.10 -15.63
CA THR A 436 19.20 14.96 -15.37
C THR A 436 20.01 15.49 -16.56
N ALA A 437 19.93 14.91 -17.76
CA ALA A 437 20.68 15.38 -18.93
C ALA A 437 20.11 16.63 -19.66
N GLN A 438 19.09 17.30 -19.10
CA GLN A 438 18.42 18.44 -19.76
C GLN A 438 18.26 19.71 -18.90
N LEU A 439 18.81 19.73 -17.68
CA LEU A 439 19.07 21.01 -17.03
C LEU A 439 20.31 21.60 -17.70
N THR A 440 20.13 22.38 -18.76
CA THR A 440 21.19 23.15 -19.43
C THR A 440 21.79 24.25 -18.54
N SER A 441 21.31 24.37 -17.30
CA SER A 441 21.68 25.39 -16.33
C SER A 441 22.31 24.74 -15.09
N PRO A 442 23.40 25.32 -14.55
CA PRO A 442 24.07 24.78 -13.36
C PRO A 442 23.11 24.71 -12.16
N THR A 443 23.21 23.63 -11.39
CA THR A 443 22.50 23.49 -10.11
C THR A 443 23.49 23.84 -8.99
N TYR A 444 23.03 24.61 -8.01
CA TYR A 444 23.82 24.99 -6.85
C TYR A 444 23.31 24.29 -5.60
N MET A 445 24.20 24.18 -4.60
CA MET A 445 23.84 23.71 -3.28
C MET A 445 24.44 24.61 -2.20
N PHE A 446 23.76 24.70 -1.06
CA PHE A 446 24.33 25.30 0.13
C PHE A 446 25.44 24.42 0.70
N CYS A 447 26.64 24.98 0.87
CA CYS A 447 27.80 24.25 1.40
C CYS A 447 27.53 23.70 2.81
N GLN A 448 26.72 24.42 3.58
CA GLN A 448 26.41 24.12 4.96
C GLN A 448 24.88 24.20 5.15
N GLY A 449 24.23 23.07 5.47
CA GLY A 449 22.76 23.00 5.58
C GLY A 449 22.16 23.98 6.60
N ILE A 450 22.90 24.27 7.69
CA ILE A 450 22.49 25.26 8.68
C ILE A 450 22.34 26.68 8.09
N VAL A 451 23.12 27.03 7.06
CA VAL A 451 23.01 28.33 6.42
C VAL A 451 21.68 28.44 5.68
N GLN A 452 21.24 27.35 5.01
CA GLN A 452 19.93 27.28 4.38
C GLN A 452 18.81 27.37 5.42
N GLU A 453 18.88 26.60 6.52
CA GLU A 453 17.88 26.64 7.61
C GLU A 453 17.76 28.04 8.25
N VAL A 454 18.89 28.72 8.51
CA VAL A 454 18.89 30.09 9.05
C VAL A 454 18.24 31.05 8.06
N LEU A 455 18.58 30.95 6.78
CA LEU A 455 18.09 31.83 5.72
C LEU A 455 16.59 31.62 5.43
N SER A 456 16.11 30.37 5.42
CA SER A 456 14.69 30.07 5.22
C SER A 456 13.85 30.53 6.41
N ALA A 457 14.28 30.22 7.64
CA ALA A 457 13.59 30.64 8.86
C ALA A 457 13.51 32.17 8.99
N GLU A 458 14.56 32.90 8.61
CA GLU A 458 14.53 34.37 8.60
C GLU A 458 13.44 34.95 7.67
N LEU A 459 13.18 34.27 6.56
CA LEU A 459 12.20 34.68 5.57
C LEU A 459 10.78 34.25 5.97
N GLU A 460 10.63 33.05 6.54
CA GLU A 460 9.36 32.50 7.04
C GLU A 460 8.76 33.31 8.20
N LEU A 461 9.59 34.00 8.99
CA LEU A 461 9.15 34.99 9.98
C LEU A 461 8.35 36.14 9.34
N SER A 462 8.56 36.40 8.05
CA SER A 462 7.80 37.36 7.25
C SER A 462 6.84 36.62 6.32
N THR A 463 5.72 36.14 6.87
CA THR A 463 4.76 35.23 6.18
C THR A 463 4.34 35.73 4.79
N HIS A 464 4.14 37.04 4.62
CA HIS A 464 3.78 37.64 3.33
C HIS A 464 4.91 37.57 2.29
N LEU A 465 6.17 37.80 2.69
CA LEU A 465 7.32 37.73 1.78
C LEU A 465 7.64 36.28 1.42
N ALA A 466 7.59 35.37 2.40
CA ALA A 466 7.75 33.94 2.16
C ALA A 466 6.70 33.42 1.16
N SER A 467 5.44 33.83 1.33
CA SER A 467 4.37 33.51 0.37
C SER A 467 4.70 34.03 -1.03
N ALA A 468 5.07 35.31 -1.17
CA ALA A 468 5.40 35.87 -2.49
C ALA A 468 6.52 35.07 -3.19
N PHE A 469 7.57 34.69 -2.45
CA PHE A 469 8.66 33.89 -3.00
C PHE A 469 8.26 32.45 -3.29
N HIS A 470 7.46 31.78 -2.46
CA HIS A 470 6.96 30.43 -2.79
C HIS A 470 6.16 30.42 -4.10
N GLY A 471 5.34 31.45 -4.34
CA GLY A 471 4.62 31.62 -5.61
C GLY A 471 5.56 31.80 -6.81
N ALA A 472 6.55 32.68 -6.67
CA ALA A 472 7.55 32.90 -7.72
C ALA A 472 8.41 31.64 -7.99
N ILE A 473 8.78 30.90 -6.93
CA ILE A 473 9.52 29.65 -7.02
C ILE A 473 8.71 28.59 -7.77
N GLY A 474 7.42 28.43 -7.47
CA GLY A 474 6.54 27.52 -8.20
C GLY A 474 6.54 27.83 -9.71
N ALA A 475 6.37 29.09 -10.08
CA ALA A 475 6.38 29.54 -11.48
C ALA A 475 7.73 29.32 -12.17
N ALA A 476 8.82 29.55 -11.44
CA ALA A 476 10.16 29.36 -11.96
C ALA A 476 10.51 27.88 -12.16
N LEU A 477 10.17 27.02 -11.20
CA LEU A 477 10.36 25.56 -11.31
C LEU A 477 9.51 24.98 -12.44
N GLU A 478 8.23 25.34 -12.53
CA GLU A 478 7.34 24.92 -13.61
C GLU A 478 7.93 25.26 -14.99
N ALA A 479 8.43 26.47 -15.16
CA ALA A 479 9.06 26.89 -16.41
C ALA A 479 10.40 26.19 -16.68
N THR A 480 11.17 25.89 -15.65
CA THR A 480 12.48 25.22 -15.76
C THR A 480 12.32 23.74 -16.09
N TYR A 481 11.34 23.06 -15.50
CA TYR A 481 11.01 21.68 -15.81
C TYR A 481 10.43 21.53 -17.22
N GLY A 482 9.67 22.53 -17.69
CA GLY A 482 8.96 22.46 -18.96
C GLY A 482 7.71 21.57 -18.86
N SER A 483 6.83 21.68 -19.87
CA SER A 483 5.49 21.09 -19.83
C SER A 483 5.45 19.56 -19.68
N HIS A 484 6.48 18.86 -20.12
CA HIS A 484 6.53 17.40 -20.07
C HIS A 484 7.01 16.84 -18.72
N VAL A 485 7.90 17.55 -18.02
CA VAL A 485 8.53 17.08 -16.77
C VAL A 485 7.80 17.64 -15.54
N ALA A 486 7.18 18.82 -15.63
CA ALA A 486 6.47 19.43 -14.52
C ALA A 486 5.36 18.54 -13.94
N ALA A 487 4.73 17.69 -14.77
CA ALA A 487 3.75 16.69 -14.32
C ALA A 487 4.32 15.69 -13.31
N ALA A 488 5.57 15.24 -13.49
CA ALA A 488 6.24 14.32 -12.56
C ALA A 488 6.61 14.99 -11.22
N HIS A 489 6.59 16.34 -11.17
CA HIS A 489 6.85 17.15 -9.99
C HIS A 489 5.58 17.83 -9.46
N ALA A 490 4.39 17.33 -9.82
CA ALA A 490 3.12 17.99 -9.51
C ALA A 490 2.90 18.23 -8.01
N ALA A 491 3.31 17.29 -7.14
CA ALA A 491 3.18 17.45 -5.70
C ALA A 491 4.09 18.56 -5.12
N GLU A 492 5.31 18.71 -5.67
CA GLU A 492 6.25 19.77 -5.30
C GLU A 492 5.71 21.14 -5.72
N LEU A 493 5.27 21.26 -6.98
CA LEU A 493 4.67 22.49 -7.51
C LEU A 493 3.39 22.87 -6.74
N ALA A 494 2.52 21.89 -6.46
CA ALA A 494 1.32 22.08 -5.66
C ALA A 494 1.62 22.68 -4.28
N ARG A 495 2.70 22.23 -3.62
CA ARG A 495 3.13 22.76 -2.32
C ARG A 495 3.60 24.21 -2.44
N HIS A 496 4.48 24.52 -3.40
CA HIS A 496 5.00 25.88 -3.59
C HIS A 496 3.88 26.87 -3.92
N TYR A 497 2.95 26.52 -4.80
CA TYR A 497 1.82 27.40 -5.10
C TYR A 497 0.85 27.55 -3.91
N MET A 498 0.64 26.49 -3.13
CA MET A 498 -0.19 26.54 -1.91
C MET A 498 0.43 27.48 -0.85
N LEU A 499 1.70 27.28 -0.53
CA LEU A 499 2.44 28.16 0.39
C LEU A 499 2.57 29.57 -0.17
N GLY A 500 2.56 29.70 -1.50
CA GLY A 500 2.67 30.97 -2.20
C GLY A 500 1.37 31.77 -2.26
N GLY A 501 0.25 31.19 -1.83
CA GLY A 501 -1.06 31.83 -1.91
C GLY A 501 -1.63 31.93 -3.34
N ASN A 502 -0.94 31.40 -4.35
CA ASN A 502 -1.47 31.30 -5.71
C ASN A 502 -2.40 30.09 -5.78
N LYS A 503 -3.66 30.34 -5.40
CA LYS A 503 -4.66 29.29 -5.26
C LYS A 503 -5.02 28.62 -6.60
N ALA A 504 -4.99 29.36 -7.72
CA ALA A 504 -5.31 28.82 -9.04
C ALA A 504 -4.31 27.75 -9.51
N ASP A 505 -3.01 28.03 -9.41
CA ASP A 505 -1.99 27.04 -9.75
C ASP A 505 -1.88 25.93 -8.70
N ALA A 506 -2.09 26.25 -7.42
CA ALA A 506 -2.17 25.24 -6.37
C ALA A 506 -3.30 24.24 -6.64
N LEU A 507 -4.46 24.71 -7.11
CA LEU A 507 -5.58 23.88 -7.53
C LEU A 507 -5.18 22.98 -8.71
N ARG A 508 -4.64 23.56 -9.77
CA ARG A 508 -4.19 22.82 -10.98
C ARG A 508 -3.22 21.70 -10.63
N TRP A 509 -2.19 21.99 -9.83
CA TRP A 509 -1.15 21.03 -9.50
C TRP A 509 -1.60 19.98 -8.48
N ASN A 510 -2.48 20.32 -7.52
CA ASN A 510 -3.10 19.32 -6.66
C ASN A 510 -4.02 18.37 -7.45
N LEU A 511 -4.78 18.87 -8.42
CA LEU A 511 -5.59 18.03 -9.29
C LEU A 511 -4.74 17.05 -10.09
N LEU A 512 -3.58 17.49 -10.59
CA LEU A 512 -2.67 16.62 -11.33
C LEU A 512 -1.96 15.62 -10.41
N ALA A 513 -1.45 16.05 -9.26
CA ALA A 513 -0.84 15.17 -8.26
C ALA A 513 -1.83 14.12 -7.76
N GLY A 514 -3.09 14.49 -7.54
CA GLY A 514 -4.15 13.55 -7.16
C GLY A 514 -4.45 12.52 -8.25
N LYS A 515 -4.49 12.95 -9.53
CA LYS A 515 -4.64 12.02 -10.67
C LYS A 515 -3.46 11.07 -10.80
N ASP A 516 -2.24 11.58 -10.70
CA ASP A 516 -1.02 10.79 -10.79
C ASP A 516 -0.93 9.75 -9.66
N ALA A 517 -1.18 10.17 -8.42
CA ALA A 517 -1.27 9.27 -7.27
C ALA A 517 -2.37 8.21 -7.47
N ALA A 518 -3.53 8.56 -8.03
CA ALA A 518 -4.59 7.60 -8.33
C ALA A 518 -4.16 6.59 -9.41
N HIS A 519 -3.44 7.03 -10.44
CA HIS A 519 -2.86 6.16 -11.47
C HIS A 519 -1.79 5.21 -10.91
N MET A 520 -1.01 5.67 -9.94
CA MET A 520 -0.03 4.87 -9.20
C MET A 520 -0.65 3.98 -8.11
N GLN A 521 -1.98 3.93 -8.01
CA GLN A 521 -2.75 3.17 -7.00
C GLN A 521 -2.50 3.65 -5.55
N ALA A 522 -1.94 4.83 -5.36
CA ALA A 522 -1.81 5.52 -4.08
C ALA A 522 -3.12 6.26 -3.72
N HIS A 523 -4.22 5.50 -3.57
CA HIS A 523 -5.57 6.07 -3.44
C HIS A 523 -5.73 7.01 -2.24
N ARG A 524 -5.08 6.74 -1.09
CA ARG A 524 -5.14 7.62 0.09
C ARG A 524 -4.43 8.96 -0.15
N GLU A 525 -3.29 8.95 -0.82
CA GLU A 525 -2.56 10.17 -1.21
C GLU A 525 -3.38 10.98 -2.23
N ALA A 526 -3.97 10.30 -3.21
CA ALA A 526 -4.87 10.93 -4.18
C ALA A 526 -6.05 11.64 -3.50
N ILE A 527 -6.70 10.99 -2.53
CA ILE A 527 -7.77 11.60 -1.72
C ILE A 527 -7.26 12.86 -0.99
N GLY A 528 -6.03 12.83 -0.45
CA GLY A 528 -5.40 13.99 0.19
C GLY A 528 -5.29 15.19 -0.75
N HIS A 529 -4.77 14.98 -1.95
CA HIS A 529 -4.66 16.02 -2.98
C HIS A 529 -6.03 16.54 -3.46
N PHE A 530 -7.01 15.66 -3.67
CA PHE A 530 -8.36 16.07 -4.07
C PHE A 530 -9.10 16.83 -2.96
N ARG A 531 -8.87 16.51 -1.68
CA ARG A 531 -9.39 17.30 -0.55
C ARG A 531 -8.77 18.70 -0.49
N LEU A 532 -7.48 18.84 -0.80
CA LEU A 532 -6.85 20.16 -0.91
C LEU A 532 -7.43 20.96 -2.08
N ALA A 533 -7.64 20.31 -3.24
CA ALA A 533 -8.31 20.94 -4.38
C ALA A 533 -9.74 21.40 -4.05
N LEU A 534 -10.52 20.60 -3.30
CA LEU A 534 -11.87 20.97 -2.85
C LEU A 534 -11.87 22.23 -1.98
N ARG A 535 -10.95 22.31 -1.00
CA ARG A 535 -10.84 23.52 -0.14
C ARG A 535 -10.58 24.78 -0.97
N LEU A 536 -9.74 24.68 -2.00
CA LEU A 536 -9.44 25.82 -2.89
C LEU A 536 -10.67 26.24 -3.71
N LEU A 537 -11.48 25.29 -4.19
CA LEU A 537 -12.73 25.59 -4.90
C LEU A 537 -13.78 26.23 -3.98
N GLU A 538 -13.89 25.76 -2.73
CA GLU A 538 -14.80 26.34 -1.72
C GLU A 538 -14.46 27.79 -1.37
N ASP A 539 -13.17 28.13 -1.43
CA ASP A 539 -12.65 29.49 -1.28
C ASP A 539 -12.96 30.42 -2.48
N GLY A 540 -13.69 29.95 -3.49
CA GLY A 540 -14.14 30.74 -4.64
C GLY A 540 -13.23 30.70 -5.87
N GLU A 541 -12.18 29.86 -5.86
CA GLU A 541 -11.32 29.68 -7.03
C GLU A 541 -12.01 28.89 -8.12
N THR A 542 -11.79 29.29 -9.37
CA THR A 542 -12.36 28.61 -10.54
C THR A 542 -11.28 28.31 -11.55
N SER A 543 -11.39 27.14 -12.19
CA SER A 543 -10.57 26.79 -13.35
C SER A 543 -11.47 26.14 -14.37
N GLN A 544 -11.37 26.59 -15.62
CA GLN A 544 -12.16 26.05 -16.75
C GLN A 544 -11.89 24.55 -16.99
N LEU A 545 -10.77 24.05 -16.49
CA LEU A 545 -10.34 22.64 -16.60
C LEU A 545 -10.49 21.86 -15.29
N ALA A 546 -10.87 22.53 -14.19
CA ALA A 546 -11.09 21.84 -12.93
C ALA A 546 -12.43 21.10 -12.94
N PRO A 547 -12.47 19.85 -12.44
CA PRO A 547 -13.74 19.18 -12.19
C PRO A 547 -14.59 20.01 -11.22
N SER A 548 -15.91 19.91 -11.36
CA SER A 548 -16.84 20.52 -10.41
C SER A 548 -16.61 19.99 -9.00
N SER A 549 -16.98 20.75 -7.97
CA SER A 549 -16.90 20.27 -6.57
C SER A 549 -17.68 18.95 -6.40
N ALA A 550 -18.84 18.84 -7.06
CA ALA A 550 -19.58 17.59 -7.15
C ALA A 550 -18.77 16.45 -7.80
N GLY A 551 -18.06 16.73 -8.90
CA GLY A 551 -17.19 15.77 -9.58
C GLY A 551 -16.00 15.33 -8.72
N LEU A 552 -15.39 16.21 -7.94
CA LEU A 552 -14.33 15.84 -6.99
C LEU A 552 -14.83 14.99 -5.85
N HIS A 553 -15.99 15.31 -5.28
CA HIS A 553 -16.63 14.46 -4.28
C HIS A 553 -16.97 13.07 -4.84
N PHE A 554 -17.41 12.99 -6.10
CA PHE A 554 -17.60 11.73 -6.81
C PHE A 554 -16.29 10.94 -6.93
N THR A 555 -15.20 11.56 -7.42
CA THR A 555 -13.89 10.90 -7.53
C THR A 555 -13.36 10.42 -6.17
N ILE A 556 -13.50 11.23 -5.12
CA ILE A 556 -13.14 10.82 -3.76
C ILE A 556 -13.99 9.62 -3.30
N GLY A 557 -15.29 9.61 -3.60
CA GLY A 557 -16.19 8.49 -3.32
C GLY A 557 -15.76 7.21 -4.05
N GLU A 558 -15.38 7.31 -5.33
CA GLU A 558 -14.86 6.17 -6.09
C GLU A 558 -13.55 5.63 -5.49
N LEU A 559 -12.65 6.51 -5.07
CA LEU A 559 -11.38 6.10 -4.44
C LEU A 559 -11.61 5.42 -3.08
N TRP A 560 -12.53 5.93 -2.26
CA TRP A 560 -12.93 5.24 -1.03
C TRP A 560 -13.60 3.90 -1.31
N PHE A 561 -14.42 3.82 -2.35
CA PHE A 561 -15.04 2.57 -2.77
C PHE A 561 -14.00 1.54 -3.21
N LYS A 562 -12.96 1.96 -3.97
CA LYS A 562 -11.82 1.11 -4.34
C LYS A 562 -10.98 0.65 -3.13
N LEU A 563 -11.00 1.40 -2.04
CA LEU A 563 -10.40 1.00 -0.75
C LEU A 563 -11.34 0.12 0.09
N GLY A 564 -12.57 -0.15 -0.36
CA GLY A 564 -13.57 -0.88 0.42
C GLY A 564 -14.10 -0.10 1.64
N GLU A 565 -13.83 1.20 1.75
CA GLU A 565 -14.29 2.06 2.85
C GLU A 565 -15.69 2.57 2.52
N LEU A 566 -16.68 1.68 2.67
CA LEU A 566 -18.04 1.88 2.15
C LEU A 566 -18.74 3.12 2.75
N GLU A 567 -18.59 3.37 4.06
CA GLU A 567 -19.19 4.53 4.74
C GLU A 567 -18.59 5.85 4.25
N GLN A 568 -17.27 5.91 4.05
CA GLN A 568 -16.60 7.09 3.51
C GLN A 568 -17.02 7.33 2.05
N ALA A 569 -17.16 6.27 1.26
CA ALA A 569 -17.68 6.34 -0.10
C ALA A 569 -19.12 6.87 -0.10
N THR A 570 -20.00 6.36 0.77
CA THR A 570 -21.38 6.83 0.93
C THR A 570 -21.43 8.33 1.25
N GLN A 571 -20.63 8.81 2.21
CA GLN A 571 -20.59 10.22 2.59
C GLN A 571 -20.16 11.11 1.42
N ALA A 572 -19.09 10.73 0.72
CA ALA A 572 -18.58 11.48 -0.42
C ALA A 572 -19.60 11.51 -1.59
N PHE A 573 -20.26 10.40 -1.89
CA PHE A 573 -21.29 10.34 -2.92
C PHE A 573 -22.54 11.16 -2.55
N HIS A 574 -22.99 11.14 -1.30
CA HIS A 574 -24.09 12.02 -0.87
C HIS A 574 -23.74 13.48 -1.01
N ARG A 575 -22.51 13.87 -0.64
CA ARG A 575 -22.06 15.24 -0.82
C ARG A 575 -22.03 15.65 -2.29
N SER A 576 -21.62 14.75 -3.18
CA SER A 576 -21.72 14.93 -4.62
C SER A 576 -23.17 15.16 -5.07
N LEU A 577 -24.13 14.33 -4.63
CA LEU A 577 -25.56 14.49 -4.95
C LEU A 577 -26.15 15.80 -4.45
N GLU A 578 -25.82 16.21 -3.23
CA GLU A 578 -26.28 17.49 -2.65
C GLU A 578 -25.86 18.68 -3.53
N LEU A 579 -24.59 18.69 -3.95
CA LEU A 579 -24.04 19.75 -4.79
C LEU A 579 -24.67 19.72 -6.19
N LEU A 580 -24.83 18.55 -6.81
CA LEU A 580 -25.51 18.44 -8.10
C LEU A 580 -26.93 19.04 -8.04
N ARG A 581 -27.69 18.74 -6.98
CA ARG A 581 -29.05 19.28 -6.79
C ARG A 581 -29.08 20.80 -6.60
N GLN A 582 -28.05 21.38 -5.99
CA GLN A 582 -27.94 22.84 -5.77
C GLN A 582 -27.57 23.58 -7.06
N THR A 583 -26.72 22.97 -7.89
CA THR A 583 -26.22 23.58 -9.14
C THR A 583 -27.27 23.58 -10.27
N SER A 584 -28.24 22.66 -10.21
CA SER A 584 -29.34 22.47 -11.17
C SER A 584 -30.27 23.67 -11.43
N SER A 585 -30.02 24.85 -10.83
CA SER A 585 -30.80 26.07 -11.06
C SER A 585 -30.13 27.09 -11.99
N VAL A 586 -28.86 26.89 -12.40
CA VAL A 586 -28.07 27.95 -13.07
C VAL A 586 -27.28 27.54 -14.34
N SER A 587 -26.95 26.26 -14.57
CA SER A 587 -26.11 25.82 -15.71
C SER A 587 -26.85 25.15 -16.88
N GLY A 588 -26.37 25.40 -18.10
CA GLY A 588 -27.07 25.11 -19.37
C GLY A 588 -26.82 23.75 -20.04
N ASP A 589 -26.15 22.78 -19.39
CA ASP A 589 -25.94 21.45 -19.97
C ASP A 589 -26.66 20.34 -19.17
N VAL A 590 -27.96 20.26 -19.43
CA VAL A 590 -28.93 19.37 -18.78
C VAL A 590 -28.58 17.88 -18.91
N GLN A 591 -27.73 17.52 -19.89
CA GLN A 591 -27.37 16.14 -20.19
C GLN A 591 -26.15 15.66 -19.38
N GLU A 592 -25.13 16.51 -19.21
CA GLU A 592 -23.96 16.18 -18.38
C GLU A 592 -24.34 16.01 -16.90
N GLU A 593 -25.23 16.86 -16.38
CA GLU A 593 -25.77 16.74 -15.02
C GLU A 593 -26.56 15.43 -14.83
N ALA A 594 -27.34 15.03 -15.84
CA ALA A 594 -28.10 13.78 -15.82
C ALA A 594 -27.18 12.56 -15.70
N LEU A 595 -26.09 12.57 -16.46
CA LEU A 595 -25.09 11.52 -16.47
C LEU A 595 -24.39 11.42 -15.11
N GLN A 596 -23.96 12.53 -14.53
CA GLN A 596 -23.31 12.55 -13.21
C GLN A 596 -24.27 12.06 -12.12
N LEU A 597 -25.53 12.51 -12.12
CA LEU A 597 -26.56 12.01 -11.20
C LEU A 597 -26.75 10.51 -11.34
N ALA A 598 -26.80 9.99 -12.58
CA ALA A 598 -26.95 8.57 -12.83
C ALA A 598 -25.75 7.75 -12.33
N GLN A 599 -24.52 8.23 -12.58
CA GLN A 599 -23.28 7.59 -12.13
C GLN A 599 -23.21 7.50 -10.61
N VAL A 600 -23.44 8.61 -9.91
CA VAL A 600 -23.39 8.67 -8.45
C VAL A 600 -24.45 7.75 -7.83
N ASN A 601 -25.69 7.81 -8.31
CA ASN A 601 -26.77 6.96 -7.81
C ASN A 601 -26.52 5.47 -8.12
N ARG A 602 -25.96 5.13 -9.28
CA ARG A 602 -25.62 3.74 -9.63
C ARG A 602 -24.54 3.18 -8.70
N LEU A 603 -23.51 3.97 -8.38
CA LEU A 603 -22.46 3.59 -7.42
C LEU A 603 -22.98 3.51 -5.99
N LEU A 604 -23.81 4.46 -5.53
CA LEU A 604 -24.50 4.37 -4.24
C LEU A 604 -25.37 3.11 -4.13
N GLY A 605 -26.06 2.74 -5.22
CA GLY A 605 -26.80 1.50 -5.31
C GLY A 605 -25.95 0.27 -4.99
N ASP A 606 -24.74 0.21 -5.56
CA ASP A 606 -23.77 -0.86 -5.26
C ASP A 606 -23.25 -0.81 -3.82
N VAL A 607 -22.86 0.37 -3.33
CA VAL A 607 -22.35 0.54 -1.97
C VAL A 607 -23.38 0.09 -0.94
N TYR A 608 -24.63 0.53 -1.08
CA TYR A 608 -25.70 0.14 -0.18
C TYR A 608 -26.05 -1.35 -0.27
N ARG A 609 -26.04 -1.92 -1.48
CA ARG A 609 -26.19 -3.36 -1.66
C ARG A 609 -25.09 -4.13 -0.94
N MET A 610 -23.84 -3.63 -1.00
CA MET A 610 -22.72 -4.23 -0.30
C MET A 610 -22.82 -4.07 1.22
N GLN A 611 -23.38 -2.97 1.72
CA GLN A 611 -23.68 -2.77 3.16
C GLN A 611 -24.89 -3.59 3.66
N GLY A 612 -25.63 -4.25 2.77
CA GLY A 612 -26.89 -4.95 3.12
C GLY A 612 -28.09 -4.01 3.32
N ARG A 613 -27.98 -2.73 2.94
CA ARG A 613 -29.04 -1.73 3.04
C ARG A 613 -29.85 -1.69 1.74
N TYR A 614 -30.57 -2.77 1.48
CA TYR A 614 -31.22 -3.00 0.18
C TYR A 614 -32.30 -1.97 -0.18
N ASP A 615 -32.96 -1.37 0.81
CA ASP A 615 -33.89 -0.25 0.60
C ASP A 615 -33.24 0.92 -0.12
N GLN A 616 -32.13 1.38 0.45
CA GLN A 616 -31.37 2.49 -0.08
C GLN A 616 -30.78 2.10 -1.44
N ALA A 617 -30.32 0.86 -1.59
CA ALA A 617 -29.84 0.35 -2.86
C ALA A 617 -30.91 0.43 -3.97
N LEU A 618 -32.12 -0.05 -3.70
CA LEU A 618 -33.24 -0.01 -4.63
C LEU A 618 -33.62 1.43 -5.02
N ALA A 619 -33.75 2.31 -4.03
CA ALA A 619 -34.08 3.72 -4.26
C ALA A 619 -33.04 4.41 -5.16
N HIS A 620 -31.75 4.21 -4.89
CA HIS A 620 -30.68 4.80 -5.68
C HIS A 620 -30.57 4.18 -7.09
N LEU A 621 -30.78 2.88 -7.26
CA LEU A 621 -30.79 2.26 -8.60
C LEU A 621 -31.98 2.74 -9.44
N GLN A 622 -33.15 2.94 -8.83
CA GLN A 622 -34.30 3.56 -9.48
C GLN A 622 -34.01 5.02 -9.85
N ALA A 623 -33.41 5.80 -8.95
CA ALA A 623 -33.01 7.18 -9.21
C ALA A 623 -32.00 7.28 -10.37
N ALA A 624 -31.02 6.37 -10.44
CA ALA A 624 -30.05 6.31 -11.54
C ALA A 624 -30.74 6.08 -12.89
N ARG A 625 -31.74 5.20 -12.92
CA ARG A 625 -32.54 4.94 -14.12
C ARG A 625 -33.36 6.16 -14.52
N THR A 626 -34.09 6.73 -13.58
CA THR A 626 -34.96 7.90 -13.80
C THR A 626 -34.16 9.10 -14.31
N ALA A 627 -32.95 9.32 -13.81
CA ALA A 627 -32.07 10.42 -14.22
C ALA A 627 -31.78 10.43 -15.73
N LEU A 628 -31.71 9.25 -16.37
CA LEU A 628 -31.39 9.08 -17.80
C LEU A 628 -32.62 8.93 -18.72
N VAL A 629 -33.83 8.84 -18.16
CA VAL A 629 -35.06 8.49 -18.91
C VAL A 629 -36.04 9.65 -19.01
N VAL A 630 -36.00 10.59 -18.08
CA VAL A 630 -36.95 11.71 -18.00
C VAL A 630 -36.33 12.97 -18.62
N ASP A 631 -37.02 13.54 -19.61
CA ASP A 631 -36.53 14.65 -20.46
C ASP A 631 -36.54 16.02 -19.75
N THR A 632 -37.32 16.22 -18.68
CA THR A 632 -37.41 17.51 -17.97
C THR A 632 -36.83 17.47 -16.55
N GLN A 633 -36.20 18.57 -16.12
CA GLN A 633 -35.54 18.68 -14.80
C GLN A 633 -36.54 18.61 -13.63
N GLU A 634 -37.72 19.17 -13.80
CA GLU A 634 -38.76 19.26 -12.77
C GLU A 634 -39.44 17.89 -12.51
N GLU A 635 -39.68 17.11 -13.57
CA GLU A 635 -40.14 15.73 -13.47
C GLU A 635 -39.04 14.82 -12.88
N ARG A 636 -37.77 15.02 -13.26
CA ARG A 636 -36.63 14.26 -12.67
C ARG A 636 -36.54 14.44 -11.17
N ASN A 637 -36.55 15.67 -10.69
CA ASN A 637 -36.44 15.95 -9.25
C ASN A 637 -37.63 15.41 -8.47
N THR A 638 -38.84 15.49 -9.03
CA THR A 638 -40.07 14.94 -8.43
C THR A 638 -40.05 13.42 -8.36
N HIS A 639 -39.64 12.74 -9.45
CA HIS A 639 -39.57 11.28 -9.48
C HIS A 639 -38.42 10.72 -8.63
N ILE A 640 -37.28 11.40 -8.54
CA ILE A 640 -36.19 11.01 -7.63
C ILE A 640 -36.63 11.17 -6.17
N ALA A 641 -37.31 12.28 -5.83
CA ALA A 641 -37.86 12.48 -4.49
C ALA A 641 -38.95 11.43 -4.13
N GLN A 642 -39.78 11.04 -5.09
CA GLN A 642 -40.79 9.99 -4.91
C GLN A 642 -40.19 8.57 -4.84
N ALA A 643 -39.14 8.28 -5.61
CA ALA A 643 -38.45 6.97 -5.57
C ALA A 643 -37.66 6.75 -4.26
N VAL A 644 -37.27 7.85 -3.58
CA VAL A 644 -36.56 7.83 -2.29
C VAL A 644 -37.53 7.82 -1.08
N ALA A 645 -38.84 8.03 -1.30
CA ALA A 645 -39.83 8.05 -0.23
C ALA A 645 -40.21 6.63 0.26
N ASP A 646 -39.58 6.22 1.36
CA ASP A 646 -40.01 5.23 2.37
C ASP A 646 -40.79 4.00 1.88
N VAL A 647 -40.07 3.06 1.27
CA VAL A 647 -40.58 1.69 1.08
C VAL A 647 -39.62 0.72 1.77
N PRO A 648 -39.93 0.20 2.96
CA PRO A 648 -39.06 -0.74 3.68
C PRO A 648 -38.89 -2.08 2.96
N TRP A 649 -37.67 -2.63 3.01
CA TRP A 649 -37.23 -3.86 2.39
C TRP A 649 -37.27 -4.93 3.45
N PHE A 650 -37.83 -6.05 3.06
CA PHE A 650 -37.79 -7.28 3.82
C PHE A 650 -37.73 -8.44 2.82
N PRO A 651 -37.13 -9.57 3.20
CA PRO A 651 -37.04 -10.74 2.35
C PRO A 651 -38.40 -11.11 1.73
N GLY A 652 -38.47 -11.23 0.41
CA GLY A 652 -39.66 -11.67 -0.31
C GLY A 652 -40.68 -10.63 -0.77
N ARG A 653 -40.43 -9.33 -0.60
CA ARG A 653 -41.37 -8.33 -1.14
C ARG A 653 -41.29 -8.25 -2.67
N SER A 654 -42.42 -8.40 -3.35
CA SER A 654 -42.58 -8.06 -4.77
C SER A 654 -42.81 -6.55 -4.93
N PHE A 655 -41.95 -5.86 -5.68
CA PHE A 655 -42.17 -4.45 -6.02
C PHE A 655 -43.07 -4.32 -7.26
N ALA A 656 -44.03 -3.38 -7.21
CA ALA A 656 -44.86 -3.07 -8.36
C ALA A 656 -44.00 -2.57 -9.53
N SER A 657 -44.21 -3.16 -10.71
CA SER A 657 -43.43 -2.85 -11.91
C SER A 657 -43.90 -1.55 -12.53
N ASP A 658 -43.01 -0.57 -12.64
CA ASP A 658 -43.19 0.44 -13.68
C ASP A 658 -42.66 -0.15 -15.00
N ARG A 659 -43.58 -0.62 -15.86
CA ARG A 659 -43.28 -1.26 -17.17
C ARG A 659 -43.21 -0.22 -18.29
N GLY A 660 -42.57 0.92 -18.04
CA GLY A 660 -42.29 1.88 -19.10
C GLY A 660 -41.29 1.30 -20.09
N ALA A 661 -41.71 1.04 -21.33
CA ALA A 661 -40.77 0.70 -22.40
C ALA A 661 -39.79 1.86 -22.59
N LEU A 662 -38.49 1.60 -22.40
CA LEU A 662 -37.42 2.58 -22.58
C LEU A 662 -37.28 2.94 -24.06
N THR A 663 -37.94 4.00 -24.50
CA THR A 663 -37.73 4.56 -25.85
C THR A 663 -36.42 5.36 -25.90
N LEU A 664 -35.31 4.64 -26.11
CA LEU A 664 -33.92 5.12 -26.14
C LEU A 664 -33.54 5.85 -27.44
N LYS A 665 -34.15 7.00 -27.76
CA LYS A 665 -33.86 7.68 -29.04
C LYS A 665 -32.71 8.71 -29.02
N ARG A 666 -32.10 9.03 -27.89
CA ARG A 666 -31.03 10.08 -27.80
C ARG A 666 -29.97 9.87 -26.70
N VAL A 667 -29.50 8.63 -26.50
CA VAL A 667 -28.58 8.29 -25.41
C VAL A 667 -27.24 7.81 -25.98
N SER A 668 -26.12 8.40 -25.53
CA SER A 668 -24.75 7.99 -25.87
C SER A 668 -24.47 6.55 -25.42
N THR A 669 -23.44 5.91 -25.98
CA THR A 669 -23.09 4.53 -25.62
C THR A 669 -22.79 4.37 -24.13
N ILE A 670 -22.10 5.34 -23.51
CA ILE A 670 -21.74 5.33 -22.08
C ILE A 670 -23.00 5.42 -21.20
N GLU A 671 -23.90 6.37 -21.48
CA GLU A 671 -25.17 6.49 -20.76
C GLU A 671 -26.02 5.22 -20.90
N ARG A 672 -26.00 4.58 -22.08
CA ARG A 672 -26.68 3.30 -22.33
C ARG A 672 -26.12 2.17 -21.49
N ILE A 673 -24.78 2.07 -21.39
CA ILE A 673 -24.10 1.10 -20.53
C ILE A 673 -24.52 1.30 -19.07
N LEU A 674 -24.47 2.53 -18.57
CA LEU A 674 -24.85 2.86 -17.18
C LEU A 674 -26.31 2.53 -16.88
N LEU A 675 -27.22 2.85 -17.81
CA LEU A 675 -28.64 2.52 -17.70
C LEU A 675 -28.85 1.00 -17.63
N LEU A 676 -28.20 0.24 -18.51
CA LEU A 676 -28.28 -1.22 -18.52
C LEU A 676 -27.71 -1.83 -17.23
N GLN A 677 -26.62 -1.29 -16.70
CA GLN A 677 -26.03 -1.75 -15.43
C GLN A 677 -26.94 -1.45 -14.23
N ALA A 678 -27.52 -0.24 -14.17
CA ALA A 678 -28.48 0.12 -13.13
C ALA A 678 -29.73 -0.77 -13.20
N GLN A 679 -30.28 -0.96 -14.40
CA GLN A 679 -31.45 -1.81 -14.65
C GLN A 679 -31.16 -3.27 -14.30
N ALA A 680 -30.01 -3.81 -14.71
CA ALA A 680 -29.61 -5.17 -14.38
C ALA A 680 -29.49 -5.38 -12.87
N THR A 681 -28.83 -4.46 -12.17
CA THR A 681 -28.66 -4.55 -10.70
C THR A 681 -30.01 -4.44 -10.00
N LEU A 682 -30.90 -3.56 -10.48
CA LEU A 682 -32.27 -3.46 -10.00
C LEU A 682 -33.05 -4.76 -10.23
N ASP A 683 -32.98 -5.33 -11.43
CA ASP A 683 -33.68 -6.56 -11.79
C ASP A 683 -33.17 -7.78 -11.00
N ILE A 684 -31.88 -7.82 -10.65
CA ILE A 684 -31.33 -8.80 -9.69
C ILE A 684 -32.03 -8.66 -8.33
N LEU A 685 -32.14 -7.43 -7.81
CA LEU A 685 -32.78 -7.15 -6.53
C LEU A 685 -34.31 -7.40 -6.54
N LEU A 686 -34.92 -7.46 -7.73
CA LEU A 686 -36.35 -7.67 -7.97
C LEU A 686 -36.71 -9.07 -8.49
N TYR A 687 -35.79 -10.05 -8.45
CA TYR A 687 -36.00 -11.44 -8.90
C TYR A 687 -36.29 -11.62 -10.39
N ARG A 688 -35.79 -10.70 -11.22
CA ARG A 688 -35.94 -10.74 -12.69
C ARG A 688 -34.64 -11.20 -13.34
N LYS A 689 -34.24 -12.45 -13.05
CA LYS A 689 -32.94 -13.00 -13.44
C LYS A 689 -32.70 -12.95 -14.96
N LYS A 690 -33.73 -13.27 -15.75
CA LYS A 690 -33.62 -13.32 -17.23
C LYS A 690 -33.45 -11.94 -17.84
N GLU A 691 -34.19 -10.96 -17.34
CA GLU A 691 -34.11 -9.55 -17.73
C GLU A 691 -32.74 -8.98 -17.33
N ALA A 692 -32.29 -9.25 -16.10
CA ALA A 692 -30.98 -8.83 -15.63
C ALA A 692 -29.85 -9.40 -16.48
N GLU A 693 -29.87 -10.71 -16.77
CA GLU A 693 -28.85 -11.37 -17.62
C GLU A 693 -28.81 -10.76 -19.02
N THR A 694 -29.99 -10.50 -19.62
CA THR A 694 -30.10 -9.86 -20.94
C THR A 694 -29.48 -8.47 -20.94
N ALA A 695 -29.78 -7.65 -19.92
CA ALA A 695 -29.23 -6.31 -19.80
C ALA A 695 -27.70 -6.31 -19.58
N LEU A 696 -27.18 -7.27 -18.81
CA LEU A 696 -25.73 -7.40 -18.58
C LEU A 696 -24.98 -7.79 -19.84
N TRP A 697 -25.49 -8.74 -20.63
CA TRP A 697 -24.86 -9.10 -21.91
C TRP A 697 -24.85 -7.96 -22.92
N GLN A 698 -25.94 -7.18 -22.98
CA GLN A 698 -25.99 -5.96 -23.79
C GLN A 698 -24.97 -4.92 -23.30
N SER A 699 -24.87 -4.71 -21.99
CA SER A 699 -23.89 -3.81 -21.39
C SER A 699 -22.45 -4.25 -21.70
N HIS A 700 -22.17 -5.55 -21.56
CA HIS A 700 -20.87 -6.15 -21.90
C HIS A 700 -20.49 -5.92 -23.37
N GLN A 701 -21.43 -6.16 -24.29
CA GLN A 701 -21.21 -5.97 -25.71
C GLN A 701 -20.85 -4.50 -26.02
N LEU A 702 -21.65 -3.55 -25.55
CA LEU A 702 -21.39 -2.12 -25.75
C LEU A 702 -20.05 -1.69 -25.12
N ALA A 703 -19.74 -2.19 -23.93
CA ALA A 703 -18.47 -1.92 -23.26
C ALA A 703 -17.27 -2.51 -24.02
N THR A 704 -17.45 -3.63 -24.71
CA THR A 704 -16.44 -4.24 -25.59
C THR A 704 -16.18 -3.37 -26.82
N GLU A 705 -17.23 -2.86 -27.44
CA GLU A 705 -17.15 -2.00 -28.63
C GLU A 705 -16.37 -0.71 -28.37
N ILE A 706 -16.48 -0.12 -27.17
CA ILE A 706 -15.77 1.12 -26.79
C ILE A 706 -14.47 0.89 -26.00
N GLY A 707 -14.10 -0.36 -25.71
CA GLY A 707 -12.90 -0.70 -24.93
C GLY A 707 -12.99 -0.39 -23.43
N ASP A 708 -14.18 -0.20 -22.86
CA ASP A 708 -14.38 0.00 -21.42
C ASP A 708 -14.25 -1.34 -20.66
N ARG A 709 -13.03 -1.63 -20.23
CA ARG A 709 -12.69 -2.83 -19.46
C ARG A 709 -13.38 -2.90 -18.10
N GLY A 710 -13.69 -1.76 -17.48
CA GLY A 710 -14.34 -1.71 -16.17
C GLY A 710 -15.79 -2.17 -16.25
N SER A 711 -16.53 -1.68 -17.25
CA SER A 711 -17.90 -2.11 -17.52
C SER A 711 -17.99 -3.55 -18.04
N GLN A 712 -17.01 -4.01 -18.83
CA GLN A 712 -16.89 -5.43 -19.20
C GLN A 712 -16.76 -6.31 -17.97
N ALA A 713 -15.81 -5.99 -17.07
CA ALA A 713 -15.58 -6.74 -15.83
C ALA A 713 -16.84 -6.78 -14.95
N PHE A 714 -17.53 -5.65 -14.81
CA PHE A 714 -18.79 -5.56 -14.05
C PHE A 714 -19.88 -6.48 -14.59
N ALA A 715 -20.09 -6.49 -15.91
CA ALA A 715 -21.09 -7.33 -16.53
C ALA A 715 -20.75 -8.83 -16.34
N LEU A 716 -19.51 -9.23 -16.62
CA LEU A 716 -19.05 -10.61 -16.46
C LEU A 716 -19.17 -11.08 -15.00
N HIS A 717 -18.79 -10.23 -14.04
CA HIS A 717 -18.91 -10.54 -12.61
C HIS A 717 -20.37 -10.85 -12.23
N LEU A 718 -21.31 -9.97 -12.59
CA LEU A 718 -22.71 -10.16 -12.23
C LEU A 718 -23.38 -11.31 -12.99
N VAL A 719 -23.03 -11.56 -14.26
CA VAL A 719 -23.54 -12.74 -14.99
C VAL A 719 -22.99 -14.02 -14.38
N GLY A 720 -21.70 -14.06 -14.06
CA GLY A 720 -21.08 -15.19 -13.35
C GLY A 720 -21.78 -15.47 -12.02
N TRP A 721 -22.13 -14.42 -11.28
CA TRP A 721 -22.90 -14.56 -10.05
C TRP A 721 -24.34 -15.03 -10.28
N LEU A 722 -25.04 -14.49 -11.29
CA LEU A 722 -26.42 -14.88 -11.64
C LEU A 722 -26.56 -16.32 -12.12
N ARG A 723 -25.58 -16.81 -12.90
CA ARG A 723 -25.51 -18.21 -13.35
C ARG A 723 -25.39 -19.16 -12.16
N GLY A 724 -24.79 -18.70 -11.07
CA GLY A 724 -24.88 -19.32 -9.75
C GLY A 724 -24.24 -20.70 -9.67
N TRP A 725 -24.84 -21.55 -8.83
CA TRP A 725 -24.35 -22.87 -8.47
C TRP A 725 -24.95 -23.99 -9.33
N GLY A 726 -24.42 -25.22 -9.20
CA GLY A 726 -24.97 -26.40 -9.87
C GLY A 726 -24.55 -26.54 -11.34
N VAL A 727 -25.51 -26.76 -12.24
CA VAL A 727 -25.25 -27.16 -13.64
C VAL A 727 -24.37 -26.17 -14.42
N HIS A 728 -24.47 -24.86 -14.12
CA HIS A 728 -23.74 -23.82 -14.83
C HIS A 728 -22.43 -23.39 -14.12
N ILE A 729 -21.98 -24.11 -13.09
CA ILE A 729 -20.85 -23.68 -12.25
C ILE A 729 -19.56 -23.43 -13.03
N HIS A 730 -19.24 -24.29 -14.01
CA HIS A 730 -18.01 -24.13 -14.81
C HIS A 730 -18.07 -22.91 -15.74
N GLU A 731 -19.26 -22.53 -16.19
CA GLU A 731 -19.46 -21.27 -16.91
C GLU A 731 -19.30 -20.08 -15.96
N ALA A 732 -19.92 -20.15 -14.77
CA ALA A 732 -19.82 -19.12 -13.73
C ALA A 732 -18.36 -18.85 -13.31
N ILE A 733 -17.57 -19.90 -13.06
CA ILE A 733 -16.13 -19.78 -12.73
C ILE A 733 -15.38 -19.04 -13.83
N ARG A 734 -15.55 -19.45 -15.08
CA ARG A 734 -14.86 -18.83 -16.22
C ARG A 734 -15.18 -17.33 -16.34
N LEU A 735 -16.45 -16.96 -16.17
CA LEU A 735 -16.88 -15.56 -16.22
C LEU A 735 -16.30 -14.75 -15.04
N GLN A 736 -16.27 -15.33 -13.84
CA GLN A 736 -15.67 -14.69 -12.67
C GLN A 736 -14.15 -14.54 -12.79
N GLU A 737 -13.43 -15.53 -13.32
CA GLU A 737 -11.99 -15.44 -13.60
C GLU A 737 -11.67 -14.34 -14.61
N GLN A 738 -12.46 -14.23 -15.69
CA GLN A 738 -12.31 -13.16 -16.67
C GLN A 738 -12.56 -11.78 -16.06
N ALA A 739 -13.63 -11.63 -15.28
CA ALA A 739 -13.91 -10.39 -14.56
C ALA A 739 -12.78 -10.04 -13.58
N HIS A 740 -12.29 -11.02 -12.82
CA HIS A 740 -11.21 -10.86 -11.85
C HIS A 740 -9.91 -10.39 -12.52
N GLN A 741 -9.52 -10.99 -13.64
CA GLN A 741 -8.34 -10.57 -14.40
C GLN A 741 -8.47 -9.14 -14.93
N LEU A 742 -9.66 -8.75 -15.39
CA LEU A 742 -9.91 -7.36 -15.80
C LEU A 742 -9.80 -6.38 -14.63
N TYR A 743 -10.33 -6.72 -13.45
CA TYR A 743 -10.22 -5.88 -12.26
C TYR A 743 -8.77 -5.67 -11.81
N ILE A 744 -7.92 -6.70 -11.93
CA ILE A 744 -6.47 -6.57 -11.74
C ILE A 744 -5.89 -5.59 -12.75
N ALA A 745 -6.18 -5.81 -14.03
CA ALA A 745 -5.58 -5.04 -15.12
C ALA A 745 -5.94 -3.55 -15.07
N ILE A 746 -7.12 -3.19 -14.58
CA ILE A 746 -7.56 -1.78 -14.44
C ILE A 746 -7.15 -1.16 -13.10
N GLY A 747 -6.57 -1.93 -12.16
CA GLY A 747 -6.19 -1.44 -10.84
C GLY A 747 -7.38 -1.09 -9.94
N ASP A 748 -8.40 -1.96 -9.86
CA ASP A 748 -9.50 -1.86 -8.89
C ASP A 748 -9.26 -2.86 -7.75
N PRO A 749 -8.56 -2.47 -6.67
CA PRO A 749 -8.11 -3.42 -5.67
C PRO A 749 -9.26 -4.07 -4.92
N PHE A 750 -10.31 -3.31 -4.57
CA PHE A 750 -11.46 -3.87 -3.86
C PHE A 750 -12.19 -4.94 -4.69
N ARG A 751 -12.55 -4.65 -5.94
CA ARG A 751 -13.26 -5.64 -6.77
C ARG A 751 -12.41 -6.82 -7.14
N ALA A 752 -11.10 -6.62 -7.26
CA ALA A 752 -10.19 -7.72 -7.51
C ALA A 752 -10.13 -8.68 -6.31
N VAL A 753 -10.10 -8.15 -5.07
CA VAL A 753 -10.23 -8.96 -3.84
C VAL A 753 -11.59 -9.66 -3.76
N LEU A 754 -12.69 -9.00 -4.14
CA LEU A 754 -14.00 -9.64 -4.19
C LEU A 754 -14.01 -10.84 -5.16
N GLY A 755 -13.29 -10.75 -6.27
CA GLY A 755 -13.10 -11.88 -7.19
C GLY A 755 -12.33 -13.04 -6.56
N ASP A 756 -11.23 -12.75 -5.87
CA ASP A 756 -10.46 -13.77 -5.12
C ASP A 756 -11.34 -14.45 -4.05
N GLN A 757 -12.09 -13.66 -3.29
CA GLN A 757 -13.02 -14.15 -2.27
C GLN A 757 -14.08 -15.08 -2.90
N GLY A 758 -14.72 -14.64 -3.99
CA GLY A 758 -15.78 -15.40 -4.66
C GLY A 758 -15.30 -16.73 -5.23
N LEU A 759 -14.14 -16.73 -5.91
CA LEU A 759 -13.52 -17.95 -6.42
C LEU A 759 -13.11 -18.90 -5.29
N GLY A 760 -12.60 -18.36 -4.18
CA GLY A 760 -12.31 -19.13 -2.97
C GLY A 760 -13.53 -19.91 -2.45
N ILE A 761 -14.68 -19.24 -2.35
CA ILE A 761 -15.96 -19.84 -1.93
C ILE A 761 -16.42 -20.92 -2.92
N ILE A 762 -16.31 -20.65 -4.22
CA ILE A 762 -16.73 -21.61 -5.26
C ILE A 762 -15.89 -22.89 -5.22
N TYR A 763 -14.57 -22.77 -5.18
CA TYR A 763 -13.70 -23.94 -5.13
C TYR A 763 -13.84 -24.71 -3.82
N GLN A 764 -14.13 -24.01 -2.72
CA GLN A 764 -14.44 -24.67 -1.45
C GLN A 764 -15.67 -25.57 -1.58
N ALA A 765 -16.76 -25.05 -2.17
CA ALA A 765 -17.98 -25.83 -2.37
C ALA A 765 -17.82 -26.98 -3.39
N LEU A 766 -16.85 -26.91 -4.31
CA LEU A 766 -16.50 -28.02 -5.21
C LEU A 766 -15.57 -29.07 -4.56
N GLY A 767 -15.16 -28.85 -3.31
CA GLY A 767 -14.18 -29.70 -2.63
C GLY A 767 -12.76 -29.59 -3.23
N GLU A 768 -12.45 -28.51 -3.96
CA GLU A 768 -11.11 -28.20 -4.48
C GLU A 768 -10.34 -27.34 -3.47
N THR A 769 -10.05 -27.92 -2.31
CA THR A 769 -9.58 -27.19 -1.12
C THR A 769 -8.25 -26.45 -1.33
N GLU A 770 -7.34 -26.98 -2.15
CA GLU A 770 -6.08 -26.29 -2.49
C GLU A 770 -6.32 -25.00 -3.27
N ARG A 771 -7.19 -25.03 -4.28
CA ARG A 771 -7.56 -23.82 -5.03
C ARG A 771 -8.34 -22.84 -4.17
N ALA A 772 -9.26 -23.35 -3.35
CA ALA A 772 -10.02 -22.52 -2.40
C ALA A 772 -9.08 -21.73 -1.48
N HIS A 773 -8.07 -22.41 -0.93
CA HIS A 773 -7.05 -21.80 -0.09
C HIS A 773 -6.18 -20.81 -0.89
N LEU A 774 -5.76 -21.16 -2.11
CA LEU A 774 -4.95 -20.31 -2.98
C LEU A 774 -5.63 -18.96 -3.26
N TYR A 775 -6.88 -18.98 -3.75
CA TYR A 775 -7.62 -17.74 -4.02
C TYR A 775 -7.90 -16.94 -2.75
N THR A 776 -8.25 -17.62 -1.65
CA THR A 776 -8.45 -16.94 -0.37
C THR A 776 -7.17 -16.25 0.12
N ALA A 777 -6.00 -16.90 -0.02
CA ALA A 777 -4.72 -16.31 0.30
C ALA A 777 -4.38 -15.13 -0.63
N HIS A 778 -4.57 -15.25 -1.94
CA HIS A 778 -4.37 -14.14 -2.88
C HIS A 778 -5.23 -12.92 -2.53
N GLY A 779 -6.52 -13.15 -2.22
CA GLY A 779 -7.43 -12.09 -1.82
C GLY A 779 -7.00 -11.42 -0.52
N PHE A 780 -6.64 -12.21 0.49
CA PHE A 780 -6.17 -11.71 1.78
C PHE A 780 -4.97 -10.77 1.63
N GLU A 781 -4.02 -11.20 0.83
CA GLU A 781 -2.78 -10.49 0.62
C GLU A 781 -2.97 -9.24 -0.23
N ARG A 782 -3.82 -9.30 -1.25
CA ARG A 782 -4.22 -8.10 -1.98
C ARG A 782 -5.00 -7.10 -1.11
N ALA A 783 -5.86 -7.60 -0.23
CA ALA A 783 -6.64 -6.77 0.66
C ALA A 783 -5.75 -6.01 1.64
N ARG A 784 -4.77 -6.67 2.26
CA ARG A 784 -3.79 -5.98 3.09
C ARG A 784 -3.00 -4.93 2.30
N ARG A 785 -2.80 -5.14 0.98
CA ARG A 785 -1.81 -4.38 0.19
C ARG A 785 -2.32 -3.02 -0.18
N TYR A 786 -3.57 -3.02 -0.55
CA TYR A 786 -4.29 -1.84 -0.93
C TYR A 786 -5.15 -1.31 0.21
N GLY A 787 -5.07 -1.89 1.41
CA GLY A 787 -5.82 -1.46 2.59
C GLY A 787 -7.33 -1.68 2.47
N VAL A 788 -7.75 -2.75 1.77
CA VAL A 788 -9.14 -3.11 1.54
C VAL A 788 -9.72 -3.86 2.73
N ARG A 789 -10.05 -3.13 3.79
CA ARG A 789 -10.44 -3.71 5.08
C ARG A 789 -11.74 -4.51 5.02
N TYR A 790 -12.75 -4.01 4.31
CA TYR A 790 -14.08 -4.63 4.22
C TYR A 790 -14.04 -6.12 3.82
N SER A 791 -13.08 -6.50 2.98
CA SER A 791 -12.96 -7.89 2.49
C SER A 791 -12.17 -8.81 3.42
N LEU A 792 -11.34 -8.28 4.33
CA LEU A 792 -10.50 -9.08 5.23
C LEU A 792 -11.34 -10.03 6.08
N GLY A 793 -12.44 -9.54 6.65
CA GLY A 793 -13.34 -10.38 7.45
C GLY A 793 -13.94 -11.55 6.65
N TRP A 794 -14.29 -11.35 5.38
CA TRP A 794 -14.78 -12.43 4.50
C TRP A 794 -13.70 -13.45 4.17
N LEU A 795 -12.45 -13.02 4.00
CA LEU A 795 -11.32 -13.90 3.71
C LEU A 795 -10.96 -14.72 4.95
N HIS A 796 -11.00 -14.13 6.14
CA HIS A 796 -10.92 -14.85 7.40
C HIS A 796 -12.04 -15.88 7.53
N TRP A 797 -13.28 -15.53 7.15
CA TRP A 797 -14.38 -16.48 7.13
C TRP A 797 -14.10 -17.68 6.20
N ASN A 798 -13.63 -17.44 4.97
CA ASN A 798 -13.24 -18.50 4.04
C ASN A 798 -12.16 -19.44 4.64
N PHE A 799 -11.09 -18.89 5.21
CA PHE A 799 -10.06 -19.67 5.90
C PHE A 799 -10.66 -20.51 7.04
N GLY A 800 -11.54 -19.90 7.83
CA GLY A 800 -12.22 -20.56 8.94
C GLY A 800 -13.06 -21.76 8.50
N VAL A 801 -13.78 -21.65 7.38
CA VAL A 801 -14.61 -22.75 6.85
C VAL A 801 -13.77 -23.82 6.13
N ILE A 802 -12.67 -23.44 5.48
CA ILE A 802 -11.68 -24.39 4.93
C ILE A 802 -11.07 -25.22 6.07
N ALA A 803 -10.66 -24.57 7.17
CA ALA A 803 -10.13 -25.23 8.36
C ALA A 803 -11.18 -26.14 9.03
N LEU A 804 -12.43 -25.66 9.12
CA LEU A 804 -13.56 -26.45 9.63
C LEU A 804 -13.73 -27.76 8.86
N THR A 805 -13.65 -27.69 7.53
CA THR A 805 -13.77 -28.85 6.63
C THR A 805 -12.65 -29.87 6.85
N ARG A 806 -11.46 -29.41 7.22
CA ARG A 806 -10.28 -30.25 7.52
C ARG A 806 -10.22 -30.76 8.97
N ALA A 807 -11.22 -30.41 9.78
CA ALA A 807 -11.19 -30.60 11.24
C ALA A 807 -9.96 -29.95 11.93
N ASP A 808 -9.41 -28.89 11.36
CA ASP A 808 -8.51 -27.99 12.09
C ASP A 808 -9.35 -27.04 12.95
N TRP A 809 -9.75 -27.53 14.11
CA TRP A 809 -10.60 -26.82 15.05
C TRP A 809 -9.97 -25.53 15.56
N SER A 810 -8.65 -25.53 15.80
CA SER A 810 -7.90 -24.37 16.27
C SER A 810 -7.83 -23.27 15.22
N GLY A 811 -7.43 -23.61 13.99
CA GLY A 811 -7.37 -22.67 12.89
C GLY A 811 -8.76 -22.12 12.57
N SER A 812 -9.78 -22.98 12.54
CA SER A 812 -11.17 -22.57 12.33
C SER A 812 -11.64 -21.57 13.39
N THR A 813 -11.37 -21.85 14.67
CA THR A 813 -11.72 -20.96 15.78
C THR A 813 -11.04 -19.59 15.62
N SER A 814 -9.73 -19.58 15.39
CA SER A 814 -8.94 -18.35 15.25
C SER A 814 -9.44 -17.47 14.10
N HIS A 815 -9.60 -18.06 12.92
CA HIS A 815 -10.03 -17.33 11.73
C HIS A 815 -11.49 -16.85 11.84
N LEU A 816 -12.42 -17.66 12.36
CA LEU A 816 -13.82 -17.23 12.50
C LEU A 816 -14.00 -16.14 13.57
N GLN A 817 -13.19 -16.15 14.64
CA GLN A 817 -13.18 -15.07 15.63
C GLN A 817 -12.61 -13.77 15.06
N GLU A 818 -11.58 -13.84 14.22
CA GLU A 818 -11.05 -12.67 13.50
C GLU A 818 -12.09 -12.14 12.49
N ALA A 819 -12.78 -13.03 11.77
CA ALA A 819 -13.88 -12.63 10.89
C ALA A 819 -14.98 -11.86 11.64
N MET A 820 -15.32 -12.29 12.85
CA MET A 820 -16.26 -11.57 13.73
C MET A 820 -15.72 -10.21 14.18
N ARG A 821 -14.45 -10.13 14.59
CA ARG A 821 -13.82 -8.87 14.99
C ARG A 821 -13.79 -7.86 13.86
N GLU A 822 -13.43 -8.29 12.65
CA GLU A 822 -13.48 -7.42 11.46
C GLU A 822 -14.92 -7.03 11.10
N ALA A 823 -15.88 -7.96 11.19
CA ALA A 823 -17.29 -7.64 10.95
C ALA A 823 -17.80 -6.54 11.90
N GLU A 824 -17.37 -6.55 13.17
CA GLU A 824 -17.72 -5.51 14.14
C GLU A 824 -17.00 -4.20 13.86
N ALA A 825 -15.70 -4.26 13.56
CA ALA A 825 -14.89 -3.07 13.31
C ALA A 825 -15.27 -2.33 12.01
N THR A 826 -15.81 -3.03 11.02
CA THR A 826 -16.30 -2.44 9.76
C THR A 826 -17.82 -2.33 9.69
N GLU A 827 -18.53 -2.59 10.80
CA GLU A 827 -20.01 -2.64 10.85
C GLU A 827 -20.65 -3.48 9.70
N ASN A 828 -20.00 -4.58 9.32
CA ASN A 828 -20.43 -5.39 8.19
C ASN A 828 -21.64 -6.25 8.55
N ALA A 829 -22.84 -5.71 8.28
CA ALA A 829 -24.11 -6.37 8.54
C ALA A 829 -24.27 -7.72 7.84
N ARG A 830 -23.58 -7.94 6.71
CA ARG A 830 -23.69 -9.16 5.90
C ARG A 830 -22.74 -10.27 6.37
N LEU A 831 -21.56 -9.91 6.86
CA LEU A 831 -20.58 -10.89 7.34
C LEU A 831 -20.95 -11.45 8.72
N LYS A 832 -21.52 -10.62 9.60
CA LYS A 832 -21.81 -11.02 10.98
C LYS A 832 -22.72 -12.26 11.08
N PRO A 833 -23.85 -12.37 10.35
CA PRO A 833 -24.67 -13.58 10.37
C PRO A 833 -23.93 -14.84 9.93
N ILE A 834 -23.16 -14.78 8.85
CA ILE A 834 -22.52 -15.96 8.27
C ILE A 834 -21.32 -16.43 9.11
N ALA A 835 -20.62 -15.51 9.76
CA ALA A 835 -19.58 -15.84 10.73
C ALA A 835 -20.16 -16.51 11.98
N LEU A 836 -21.32 -16.04 12.48
CA LEU A 836 -22.05 -16.72 13.56
C LEU A 836 -22.54 -18.10 13.15
N GLN A 837 -23.03 -18.29 11.92
CA GLN A 837 -23.40 -19.62 11.39
C GLN A 837 -22.22 -20.58 11.38
N ALA A 838 -21.05 -20.13 10.92
CA ALA A 838 -19.83 -20.95 10.91
C ALA A 838 -19.34 -21.30 12.33
N LEU A 839 -19.41 -20.35 13.28
CA LEU A 839 -19.09 -20.60 14.69
C LEU A 839 -20.08 -21.58 15.35
N ALA A 840 -21.36 -21.49 14.98
CA ALA A 840 -22.39 -22.43 15.42
C ALA A 840 -22.10 -23.84 14.91
N GLU A 841 -21.77 -23.98 13.62
CA GLU A 841 -21.41 -25.26 13.00
C GLU A 841 -20.12 -25.85 13.61
N LEU A 842 -19.10 -25.02 13.85
CA LEU A 842 -17.88 -25.42 14.55
C LEU A 842 -18.19 -25.99 15.94
N SER A 843 -18.98 -25.27 16.72
CA SER A 843 -19.39 -25.69 18.07
C SER A 843 -20.24 -26.96 18.02
N PHE A 844 -21.12 -27.07 17.02
CA PHE A 844 -21.95 -28.25 16.80
C PHE A 844 -21.11 -29.50 16.51
N ARG A 845 -20.12 -29.41 15.61
CA ARG A 845 -19.21 -30.54 15.27
C ARG A 845 -18.35 -31.00 16.44
N GLN A 846 -18.01 -30.09 17.36
CA GLN A 846 -17.25 -30.40 18.56
C GLN A 846 -18.10 -30.95 19.72
N GLY A 847 -19.42 -31.06 19.56
CA GLY A 847 -20.32 -31.50 20.63
C GLY A 847 -20.69 -30.40 21.64
N ARG A 848 -20.30 -29.14 21.41
CA ARG A 848 -20.61 -27.99 22.26
C ARG A 848 -22.00 -27.41 21.93
N TRP A 849 -23.05 -28.23 22.10
CA TRP A 849 -24.39 -27.92 21.58
C TRP A 849 -25.06 -26.68 22.19
N HIS A 850 -24.82 -26.39 23.47
CA HIS A 850 -25.38 -25.19 24.10
C HIS A 850 -24.80 -23.89 23.52
N GLU A 851 -23.50 -23.89 23.26
CA GLU A 851 -22.80 -22.79 22.62
C GLU A 851 -23.24 -22.65 21.15
N ALA A 852 -23.37 -23.77 20.43
CA ALA A 852 -23.89 -23.80 19.06
C ALA A 852 -25.29 -23.18 18.96
N GLU A 853 -26.21 -23.56 19.87
CA GLU A 853 -27.56 -23.00 19.91
C GLU A 853 -27.56 -21.49 20.15
N THR A 854 -26.67 -20.99 21.03
CA THR A 854 -26.52 -19.55 21.29
C THR A 854 -26.10 -18.81 20.02
N TYR A 855 -25.11 -19.33 19.29
CA TYR A 855 -24.68 -18.74 18.02
C TYR A 855 -25.76 -18.78 16.93
N PHE A 856 -26.53 -19.86 16.82
CA PHE A 856 -27.65 -19.95 15.88
C PHE A 856 -28.75 -18.91 16.17
N GLN A 857 -29.14 -18.77 17.44
CA GLN A 857 -30.17 -17.80 17.84
C GLN A 857 -29.72 -16.36 17.57
N GLU A 858 -28.46 -16.05 17.89
CA GLU A 858 -27.88 -14.73 17.63
C GLU A 858 -27.75 -14.46 16.12
N SER A 859 -27.36 -15.47 15.34
CA SER A 859 -27.31 -15.39 13.87
C SER A 859 -28.68 -15.02 13.28
N ILE A 860 -29.77 -15.68 13.70
CA ILE A 860 -31.13 -15.36 13.24
C ILE A 860 -31.48 -13.91 13.59
N ARG A 861 -31.15 -13.45 14.79
CA ARG A 861 -31.44 -12.08 15.25
C ARG A 861 -30.74 -11.04 14.38
N VAL A 862 -29.44 -11.23 14.11
CA VAL A 862 -28.65 -10.29 13.30
C VAL A 862 -29.00 -10.40 11.81
N ALA A 863 -29.39 -11.59 11.34
CA ALA A 863 -29.73 -11.81 9.94
C ALA A 863 -31.07 -11.21 9.50
N ALA A 864 -31.92 -10.73 10.42
CA ALA A 864 -33.31 -10.33 10.17
C ALA A 864 -33.52 -9.45 8.93
N ASN A 865 -32.58 -8.55 8.64
CA ASN A 865 -32.62 -7.62 7.51
C ASN A 865 -31.51 -7.89 6.48
N THR A 866 -31.08 -9.14 6.34
CA THR A 866 -30.04 -9.55 5.38
C THR A 866 -30.54 -10.69 4.51
N GLU A 867 -29.81 -10.99 3.44
CA GLU A 867 -30.06 -12.16 2.60
C GLU A 867 -29.87 -13.50 3.35
N TRP A 868 -29.19 -13.49 4.49
CA TRP A 868 -28.87 -14.71 5.24
C TRP A 868 -29.98 -15.16 6.20
N TYR A 869 -31.12 -14.46 6.25
CA TYR A 869 -32.20 -14.78 7.17
C TYR A 869 -32.78 -16.19 6.98
N PRO A 870 -33.11 -16.65 5.74
CA PRO A 870 -33.63 -17.99 5.54
C PRO A 870 -32.60 -19.06 5.90
N SER A 871 -31.31 -18.83 5.62
CA SER A 871 -30.26 -19.80 5.95
C SER A 871 -30.04 -19.93 7.45
N ALA A 872 -30.02 -18.82 8.19
CA ALA A 872 -29.88 -18.86 9.64
C ALA A 872 -30.94 -19.75 10.31
N MET A 873 -32.20 -19.65 9.84
CA MET A 873 -33.30 -20.48 10.32
C MET A 873 -33.21 -21.93 9.84
N ALA A 874 -32.83 -22.17 8.58
CA ALA A 874 -32.69 -23.53 8.03
C ALA A 874 -31.59 -24.32 8.75
N LEU A 875 -30.42 -23.71 8.96
CA LEU A 875 -29.30 -24.35 9.68
C LEU A 875 -29.67 -24.63 11.14
N TYR A 876 -30.33 -23.69 11.82
CA TYR A 876 -30.78 -23.90 13.20
C TYR A 876 -31.85 -25.01 13.28
N GLY A 877 -32.81 -25.02 12.35
CA GLY A 877 -33.82 -26.06 12.24
C GLY A 877 -33.21 -27.45 12.02
N HIS A 878 -32.21 -27.54 11.14
CA HIS A 878 -31.43 -28.75 10.92
C HIS A 878 -30.71 -29.22 12.20
N PHE A 879 -30.00 -28.34 12.89
CA PHE A 879 -29.34 -28.63 14.17
C PHE A 879 -30.34 -29.18 15.21
N LEU A 880 -31.52 -28.56 15.34
CA LEU A 880 -32.56 -29.01 16.25
C LEU A 880 -33.13 -30.38 15.85
N ALA A 881 -33.27 -30.66 14.56
CA ALA A 881 -33.77 -31.94 14.06
C ALA A 881 -32.78 -33.06 14.38
N VAL A 882 -31.49 -32.86 14.10
CA VAL A 882 -30.42 -33.81 14.39
C VAL A 882 -30.29 -34.10 15.88
N THR A 883 -30.45 -33.08 16.73
CA THR A 883 -30.38 -33.23 18.20
C THR A 883 -31.67 -33.75 18.83
N GLY A 884 -32.68 -34.11 18.03
CA GLY A 884 -33.92 -34.75 18.49
C GLY A 884 -35.00 -33.80 18.99
N ARG A 885 -34.82 -32.48 18.88
CA ARG A 885 -35.79 -31.45 19.30
C ARG A 885 -36.85 -31.19 18.23
N ARG A 886 -37.59 -32.25 17.88
CA ARG A 886 -38.48 -32.33 16.71
C ARG A 886 -39.49 -31.19 16.58
N ALA A 887 -40.24 -30.87 17.63
CA ALA A 887 -41.29 -29.83 17.56
C ALA A 887 -40.72 -28.44 17.26
N THR A 888 -39.65 -28.04 17.95
CA THR A 888 -38.97 -26.76 17.71
C THR A 888 -38.25 -26.73 16.37
N ALA A 889 -37.67 -27.85 15.93
CA ALA A 889 -37.04 -27.97 14.62
C ALA A 889 -38.04 -27.69 13.50
N LYS A 890 -39.22 -28.32 13.55
CA LYS A 890 -40.29 -28.12 12.56
C LYS A 890 -40.67 -26.64 12.42
N VAL A 891 -40.84 -25.93 13.54
CA VAL A 891 -41.17 -24.51 13.53
C VAL A 891 -40.12 -23.67 12.80
N GLN A 892 -38.82 -23.94 13.01
CA GLN A 892 -37.75 -23.18 12.35
C GLN A 892 -37.63 -23.53 10.87
N LEU A 893 -37.74 -24.81 10.52
CA LEU A 893 -37.71 -25.25 9.12
C LEU A 893 -38.90 -24.69 8.34
N ASP A 894 -40.12 -24.74 8.89
CA ASP A 894 -41.33 -24.19 8.27
C ASP A 894 -41.22 -22.67 8.08
N ARG A 895 -40.58 -21.95 9.02
CA ARG A 895 -40.29 -20.51 8.87
C ARG A 895 -39.30 -20.24 7.75
N ALA A 896 -38.22 -21.01 7.66
CA ALA A 896 -37.24 -20.90 6.60
C ALA A 896 -37.84 -21.23 5.21
N ALA A 897 -38.67 -22.28 5.15
CA ALA A 897 -39.40 -22.71 3.96
C ALA A 897 -40.42 -21.66 3.46
N ALA A 898 -41.04 -20.93 4.38
CA ALA A 898 -42.00 -19.87 4.07
C ALA A 898 -41.32 -18.57 3.58
N CYS A 899 -40.01 -18.40 3.78
CA CYS A 899 -39.28 -17.27 3.23
C CYS A 899 -39.11 -17.43 1.71
N LEU A 900 -39.37 -16.35 0.99
CA LEU A 900 -38.93 -16.24 -0.39
C LEU A 900 -37.39 -16.17 -0.40
N GLU A 901 -36.80 -16.76 -1.43
CA GLU A 901 -35.34 -16.70 -1.62
C GLU A 901 -34.88 -15.25 -1.67
N PRO A 902 -33.69 -14.89 -1.20
CA PRO A 902 -33.17 -13.52 -1.25
C PRO A 902 -32.77 -13.09 -2.67
N PRO A 903 -32.73 -11.78 -2.98
CA PRO A 903 -32.46 -11.33 -4.34
C PRO A 903 -31.01 -11.60 -4.76
N GLY A 904 -30.82 -12.19 -5.94
CA GLY A 904 -29.51 -12.52 -6.49
C GLY A 904 -28.81 -13.74 -5.86
N TYR A 905 -29.36 -14.31 -4.78
CA TYR A 905 -28.86 -15.53 -4.18
C TYR A 905 -29.86 -16.68 -4.44
N GLY A 906 -29.46 -17.69 -5.22
CA GLY A 906 -30.24 -18.94 -5.27
C GLY A 906 -30.25 -19.58 -3.89
N GLY A 907 -31.37 -20.16 -3.45
CA GLY A 907 -31.45 -20.80 -2.13
C GLY A 907 -30.52 -22.01 -1.94
N ASP A 908 -29.73 -22.33 -2.96
CA ASP A 908 -28.80 -23.46 -3.05
C ASP A 908 -27.88 -23.61 -1.83
N PHE A 909 -27.57 -22.52 -1.12
CA PHE A 909 -26.72 -22.54 0.08
C PHE A 909 -27.42 -23.02 1.36
N TYR A 910 -28.75 -23.02 1.42
CA TYR A 910 -29.50 -23.46 2.61
C TYR A 910 -30.56 -24.53 2.35
N ILE A 911 -30.95 -24.74 1.10
CA ILE A 911 -31.88 -25.82 0.72
C ILE A 911 -31.38 -27.21 1.17
N PRO A 912 -30.07 -27.56 1.11
CA PRO A 912 -29.59 -28.84 1.64
C PRO A 912 -29.96 -29.06 3.11
N PHE A 913 -29.88 -28.01 3.93
CA PHE A 913 -30.27 -28.08 5.35
C PHE A 913 -31.79 -28.19 5.55
N LEU A 914 -32.61 -27.60 4.66
CA LEU A 914 -34.06 -27.83 4.67
C LEU A 914 -34.38 -29.28 4.33
N ALA A 915 -33.78 -29.81 3.26
CA ALA A 915 -33.96 -31.19 2.83
C ALA A 915 -33.59 -32.18 3.95
N GLU A 916 -32.39 -32.03 4.51
CA GLU A 916 -31.91 -32.89 5.59
C GLU A 916 -32.68 -32.69 6.90
N GLY A 917 -33.06 -31.46 7.23
CA GLY A 917 -33.86 -31.15 8.41
C GLY A 917 -35.21 -31.86 8.39
N TYR A 918 -35.97 -31.75 7.29
CA TYR A 918 -37.26 -32.44 7.14
C TYR A 918 -37.10 -33.96 7.11
N LEU A 919 -35.99 -34.45 6.55
CA LEU A 919 -35.67 -35.87 6.54
C LEU A 919 -35.51 -36.44 7.97
N HIS A 920 -34.80 -35.74 8.85
CA HIS A 920 -34.67 -36.11 10.27
C HIS A 920 -36.00 -36.04 11.05
N LEU A 921 -36.94 -35.22 10.57
CA LEU A 921 -38.30 -35.15 11.11
C LEU A 921 -39.24 -36.22 10.56
N GLU A 922 -38.80 -37.06 9.62
CA GLU A 922 -39.62 -38.05 8.93
C GLU A 922 -40.79 -37.43 8.12
N GLU A 923 -40.61 -36.17 7.68
CA GLU A 923 -41.57 -35.41 6.87
C GLU A 923 -41.26 -35.60 5.38
N SER A 924 -41.50 -36.82 4.88
CA SER A 924 -41.04 -37.27 3.56
C SER A 924 -41.56 -36.44 2.38
N GLU A 925 -42.78 -35.91 2.45
CA GLU A 925 -43.35 -35.08 1.37
C GLU A 925 -42.62 -33.74 1.24
N GLN A 926 -42.40 -33.04 2.36
CA GLN A 926 -41.68 -31.77 2.39
C GLN A 926 -40.21 -31.97 2.03
N ALA A 927 -39.58 -33.02 2.56
CA ALA A 927 -38.20 -33.36 2.21
C ALA A 927 -38.06 -33.54 0.69
N ALA A 928 -38.96 -34.31 0.05
CA ALA A 928 -38.90 -34.61 -1.39
C ALA A 928 -38.90 -33.35 -2.27
N VAL A 929 -39.67 -32.31 -1.89
CA VAL A 929 -39.69 -31.02 -2.60
C VAL A 929 -38.30 -30.38 -2.65
N TYR A 930 -37.58 -30.37 -1.53
CA TYR A 930 -36.25 -29.77 -1.46
C TYR A 930 -35.17 -30.68 -2.02
N ILE A 931 -35.34 -31.99 -1.94
CA ILE A 931 -34.39 -32.96 -2.51
C ILE A 931 -34.35 -32.85 -4.03
N GLU A 932 -35.49 -32.71 -4.70
CA GLU A 932 -35.52 -32.48 -6.15
C GLU A 932 -34.75 -31.22 -6.55
N ARG A 933 -34.75 -30.19 -5.68
CA ARG A 933 -34.03 -28.93 -5.92
C ARG A 933 -32.52 -29.05 -5.75
N ILE A 934 -32.03 -29.92 -4.86
CA ILE A 934 -30.58 -30.12 -4.66
C ILE A 934 -29.97 -31.16 -5.60
N ARG A 935 -30.76 -31.87 -6.42
CA ARG A 935 -30.20 -32.82 -7.41
C ARG A 935 -29.21 -32.17 -8.36
N SER A 936 -29.44 -30.90 -8.74
CA SER A 936 -28.52 -30.12 -9.57
C SER A 936 -27.21 -29.73 -8.86
N LEU A 937 -27.13 -29.95 -7.55
CA LEU A 937 -26.01 -29.65 -6.67
C LEU A 937 -25.22 -30.92 -6.30
N ARG A 938 -25.40 -32.04 -7.04
CA ARG A 938 -24.55 -33.23 -6.93
C ARG A 938 -23.07 -32.84 -7.07
N GLY A 939 -22.20 -33.37 -6.21
CA GLY A 939 -20.78 -33.03 -6.18
C GLY A 939 -20.42 -31.73 -5.46
N PHE A 940 -21.38 -31.06 -4.80
CA PHE A 940 -21.15 -29.86 -3.99
C PHE A 940 -21.11 -30.15 -2.48
N MET A 941 -20.40 -29.28 -1.76
CA MET A 941 -20.33 -29.23 -0.31
C MET A 941 -20.86 -27.91 0.26
N TYR A 942 -21.51 -27.97 1.42
CA TYR A 942 -22.04 -26.81 2.16
C TYR A 942 -21.63 -26.88 3.62
N TYR A 943 -20.81 -25.92 4.08
CA TYR A 943 -20.15 -25.98 5.40
C TYR A 943 -19.43 -27.32 5.67
N GLY A 944 -18.92 -27.95 4.60
CA GLY A 944 -18.30 -29.28 4.68
C GLY A 944 -19.28 -30.46 4.66
N ASN A 945 -20.58 -30.26 4.47
CA ASN A 945 -21.55 -31.34 4.27
C ASN A 945 -21.74 -31.65 2.78
N SER A 946 -21.65 -32.92 2.39
CA SER A 946 -21.82 -33.35 0.99
C SER A 946 -23.30 -33.48 0.63
N VAL A 947 -23.70 -32.89 -0.50
CA VAL A 947 -25.04 -33.11 -1.07
C VAL A 947 -25.24 -34.57 -1.46
N ASP A 948 -24.21 -35.24 -1.95
CA ASP A 948 -24.25 -36.64 -2.38
C ASP A 948 -24.64 -37.57 -1.23
N ARG A 949 -24.24 -37.23 0.01
CA ARG A 949 -24.69 -37.94 1.22
C ARG A 949 -26.21 -37.90 1.37
N ILE A 950 -26.81 -36.71 1.26
CA ILE A 950 -28.26 -36.51 1.40
C ILE A 950 -29.00 -37.27 0.29
N LEU A 951 -28.50 -37.20 -0.94
CA LEU A 951 -29.04 -37.95 -2.08
C LEU A 951 -28.97 -39.47 -1.88
N GLY A 952 -27.87 -39.98 -1.31
CA GLY A 952 -27.70 -41.41 -1.00
C GLY A 952 -28.67 -41.93 0.07
N VAL A 953 -28.86 -41.17 1.15
CA VAL A 953 -29.86 -41.50 2.19
C VAL A 953 -31.27 -41.53 1.58
N MET A 954 -31.58 -40.59 0.68
CA MET A 954 -32.89 -40.54 0.06
C MET A 954 -33.16 -41.67 -0.93
N ALA A 955 -32.17 -42.02 -1.74
CA ALA A 955 -32.24 -43.18 -2.61
C ALA A 955 -32.44 -44.47 -1.80
N THR A 956 -31.78 -44.58 -0.64
CA THR A 956 -31.97 -45.68 0.32
C THR A 956 -33.42 -45.78 0.79
N LEU A 957 -34.03 -44.66 1.19
CA LEU A 957 -35.44 -44.62 1.64
C LEU A 957 -36.43 -44.90 0.51
N ALA A 958 -36.10 -44.53 -0.72
CA ALA A 958 -36.89 -44.85 -1.91
C ALA A 958 -36.72 -46.31 -2.39
N GLY A 959 -35.75 -47.06 -1.83
CA GLY A 959 -35.42 -48.41 -2.26
C GLY A 959 -34.61 -48.49 -3.57
N ASP A 960 -34.05 -47.36 -4.03
CA ASP A 960 -33.16 -47.28 -5.19
C ASP A 960 -31.71 -47.51 -4.76
N TRP A 961 -31.36 -48.77 -4.57
CA TRP A 961 -30.06 -49.18 -4.02
C TRP A 961 -28.88 -48.82 -4.93
N GLU A 962 -29.06 -48.86 -6.25
CA GLU A 962 -28.00 -48.53 -7.21
C GLU A 962 -27.67 -47.04 -7.18
N MET A 963 -28.69 -46.18 -7.10
CA MET A 963 -28.48 -44.75 -6.92
C MET A 963 -27.87 -44.43 -5.55
N ALA A 964 -28.30 -45.12 -4.50
CA ALA A 964 -27.76 -44.94 -3.16
C ALA A 964 -26.26 -45.24 -3.11
N GLU A 965 -25.84 -46.39 -3.65
CA GLU A 965 -24.44 -46.81 -3.73
C GLU A 965 -23.60 -45.77 -4.48
N ARG A 966 -24.02 -45.37 -5.69
CA ARG A 966 -23.31 -44.34 -6.48
C ARG A 966 -23.19 -43.00 -5.75
N ALA A 967 -24.24 -42.57 -5.06
CA ALA A 967 -24.23 -41.29 -4.35
C ALA A 967 -23.26 -41.34 -3.16
N PHE A 968 -23.21 -42.45 -2.41
CA PHE A 968 -22.23 -42.62 -1.33
C PHE A 968 -20.79 -42.72 -1.86
N GLU A 969 -20.56 -43.45 -2.96
CA GLU A 969 -19.25 -43.51 -3.62
C GLU A 969 -18.74 -42.14 -4.04
N ASP A 970 -19.58 -41.36 -4.74
CA ASP A 970 -19.25 -40.00 -5.17
C ASP A 970 -18.98 -39.09 -3.98
N GLY A 971 -19.80 -39.18 -2.94
CA GLY A 971 -19.64 -38.41 -1.70
C GLY A 971 -18.32 -38.71 -0.99
N VAL A 972 -17.94 -39.98 -0.88
CA VAL A 972 -16.63 -40.37 -0.32
C VAL A 972 -15.48 -39.86 -1.18
N ALA A 973 -15.57 -39.99 -2.51
CA ALA A 973 -14.55 -39.49 -3.42
C ALA A 973 -14.38 -37.96 -3.32
N LEU A 974 -15.49 -37.23 -3.22
CA LEU A 974 -15.52 -35.79 -3.00
C LEU A 974 -14.86 -35.41 -1.66
N CYS A 975 -15.18 -36.12 -0.58
CA CYS A 975 -14.58 -35.87 0.74
C CYS A 975 -13.07 -36.11 0.78
N ARG A 976 -12.60 -37.19 0.14
CA ARG A 976 -11.17 -37.50 0.02
C ARG A 976 -10.41 -36.41 -0.74
N ARG A 977 -10.96 -35.94 -1.87
CA ARG A 977 -10.39 -34.81 -2.62
C ARG A 977 -10.33 -33.53 -1.78
N ALA A 978 -11.37 -33.28 -0.99
CA ALA A 978 -11.48 -32.10 -0.15
C ALA A 978 -10.68 -32.19 1.17
N THR A 979 -10.06 -33.33 1.48
CA THR A 979 -9.48 -33.63 2.80
C THR A 979 -10.50 -33.51 3.95
N ASN A 980 -11.77 -33.81 3.67
CA ASN A 980 -12.91 -33.68 4.58
C ASN A 980 -13.24 -35.04 5.24
N GLN A 981 -12.35 -35.47 6.13
CA GLN A 981 -12.49 -36.74 6.83
C GLN A 981 -13.70 -36.82 7.79
N PRO A 982 -14.13 -35.73 8.45
CA PRO A 982 -15.37 -35.73 9.25
C PRO A 982 -16.62 -36.12 8.46
N GLU A 983 -16.77 -35.58 7.26
CA GLU A 983 -17.91 -35.90 6.41
C GLU A 983 -17.76 -37.28 5.76
N GLU A 984 -16.54 -37.69 5.39
CA GLU A 984 -16.28 -39.06 4.92
C GLU A 984 -16.74 -40.10 5.95
N ALA A 985 -16.44 -39.91 7.25
CA ALA A 985 -16.89 -40.78 8.32
C ALA A 985 -18.42 -40.90 8.38
N THR A 986 -19.11 -39.76 8.24
CA THR A 986 -20.57 -39.68 8.27
C THR A 986 -21.18 -40.40 7.06
N ILE A 987 -20.61 -40.23 5.87
CA ILE A 987 -21.04 -40.92 4.65
C ILE A 987 -20.87 -42.44 4.78
N LEU A 988 -19.71 -42.90 5.25
CA LEU A 988 -19.43 -44.33 5.44
C LEU A 988 -20.40 -44.97 6.44
N TYR A 989 -20.76 -44.25 7.51
CA TYR A 989 -21.75 -44.71 8.47
C TYR A 989 -23.15 -44.82 7.86
N GLU A 990 -23.61 -43.81 7.13
CA GLU A 990 -24.92 -43.86 6.46
C GLU A 990 -24.96 -44.93 5.35
N TRP A 991 -23.85 -45.14 4.65
CA TRP A 991 -23.72 -46.22 3.68
C TRP A 991 -23.80 -47.59 4.36
N ALA A 992 -23.15 -47.78 5.52
CA ALA A 992 -23.26 -49.01 6.29
C ALA A 992 -24.72 -49.29 6.72
N ARG A 993 -25.46 -48.24 7.12
CA ARG A 993 -26.90 -48.35 7.44
C ARG A 993 -27.73 -48.74 6.21
N ALA A 994 -27.47 -48.13 5.05
CA ALA A 994 -28.15 -48.46 3.81
C ALA A 994 -27.90 -49.91 3.37
N ALA A 995 -26.63 -50.36 3.39
CA ALA A 995 -26.25 -51.73 3.08
C ALA A 995 -26.89 -52.74 4.07
N LEU A 996 -26.98 -52.39 5.35
CA LEU A 996 -27.67 -53.22 6.35
C LEU A 996 -29.17 -53.32 6.04
N LEU A 997 -29.83 -52.22 5.68
CA LEU A 997 -31.24 -52.21 5.28
C LEU A 997 -31.49 -53.09 4.06
N GLN A 998 -30.66 -52.96 3.01
CA GLN A 998 -30.75 -53.78 1.81
C GLN A 998 -30.63 -55.29 2.12
N SER A 999 -29.76 -55.65 3.07
CA SER A 999 -29.49 -57.04 3.44
C SER A 999 -30.63 -57.74 4.18
N ARG A 1000 -31.62 -57.01 4.73
CA ARG A 1000 -32.71 -57.56 5.57
C ARG A 1000 -33.59 -58.60 4.86
N HIS A 1001 -33.62 -58.58 3.52
CA HIS A 1001 -34.41 -59.50 2.71
C HIS A 1001 -33.68 -60.80 2.35
N LEU A 1002 -32.39 -60.92 2.69
CA LEU A 1002 -31.56 -62.09 2.38
C LEU A 1002 -31.77 -63.22 3.40
N SER A 1003 -31.69 -64.47 2.93
CA SER A 1003 -31.85 -65.65 3.79
C SER A 1003 -30.69 -65.78 4.79
N PRO A 1004 -30.95 -66.14 6.08
CA PRO A 1004 -29.92 -66.31 7.12
C PRO A 1004 -28.79 -67.29 6.78
N GLN A 1005 -29.05 -68.27 5.92
CA GLN A 1005 -28.08 -69.31 5.53
C GLN A 1005 -27.39 -69.02 4.19
N SER A 1006 -27.62 -67.84 3.59
CA SER A 1006 -27.04 -67.50 2.28
C SER A 1006 -25.62 -66.92 2.41
N GLY A 1007 -24.70 -67.39 1.56
CA GLY A 1007 -23.36 -66.77 1.41
C GLY A 1007 -23.40 -65.33 0.86
N GLN A 1008 -24.58 -64.84 0.45
CA GLN A 1008 -24.82 -63.44 0.09
C GLN A 1008 -24.99 -62.57 1.34
N LEU A 1009 -25.77 -63.02 2.33
CA LEU A 1009 -25.93 -62.29 3.59
C LEU A 1009 -24.59 -62.14 4.33
N GLN A 1010 -23.76 -63.20 4.35
CA GLN A 1010 -22.44 -63.13 5.00
C GLN A 1010 -21.50 -62.12 4.32
N ARG A 1011 -21.55 -62.00 2.98
CA ARG A 1011 -20.80 -60.99 2.24
C ARG A 1011 -21.33 -59.57 2.52
N ALA A 1012 -22.65 -59.38 2.53
CA ALA A 1012 -23.26 -58.09 2.84
C ALA A 1012 -22.90 -57.60 4.25
N LEU A 1013 -22.99 -58.48 5.26
CA LEU A 1013 -22.59 -58.16 6.64
C LEU A 1013 -21.08 -57.88 6.76
N GLY A 1014 -20.24 -58.57 5.99
CA GLY A 1014 -18.80 -58.26 5.92
C GLY A 1014 -18.51 -56.88 5.35
N HIS A 1015 -19.26 -56.46 4.33
CA HIS A 1015 -19.18 -55.11 3.77
C HIS A 1015 -19.65 -54.04 4.78
N VAL A 1016 -20.79 -54.26 5.45
CA VAL A 1016 -21.29 -53.39 6.54
C VAL A 1016 -20.25 -53.24 7.64
N ALA A 1017 -19.64 -54.35 8.10
CA ALA A 1017 -18.61 -54.32 9.13
C ALA A 1017 -17.37 -53.52 8.68
N SER A 1018 -16.95 -53.67 7.42
CA SER A 1018 -15.84 -52.89 6.85
C SER A 1018 -16.14 -51.39 6.82
N LEU A 1019 -17.33 -50.99 6.38
CA LEU A 1019 -17.73 -49.58 6.35
C LEU A 1019 -17.80 -48.99 7.77
N CYS A 1020 -18.39 -49.71 8.73
CA CYS A 1020 -18.44 -49.29 10.13
C CYS A 1020 -17.04 -49.13 10.73
N GLU A 1021 -16.10 -50.03 10.43
CA GLU A 1021 -14.73 -49.95 10.95
C GLU A 1021 -13.98 -48.73 10.38
N GLN A 1022 -14.15 -48.46 9.08
CA GLN A 1022 -13.58 -47.26 8.44
C GLN A 1022 -14.16 -45.98 9.05
N ALA A 1023 -15.50 -45.90 9.18
CA ALA A 1023 -16.18 -44.77 9.79
C ALA A 1023 -15.70 -44.56 11.25
N ARG A 1024 -15.64 -45.63 12.05
CA ARG A 1024 -15.18 -45.60 13.44
C ARG A 1024 -13.75 -45.09 13.55
N THR A 1025 -12.86 -45.56 12.68
CA THR A 1025 -11.45 -45.13 12.67
C THR A 1025 -11.35 -43.61 12.46
N LEU A 1026 -12.10 -43.07 11.50
CA LEU A 1026 -12.13 -41.64 11.23
C LEU A 1026 -12.76 -40.84 12.38
N PHE A 1027 -13.90 -41.27 12.94
CA PHE A 1027 -14.50 -40.58 14.09
C PHE A 1027 -13.56 -40.49 15.30
N LEU A 1028 -12.86 -41.59 15.62
CA LEU A 1028 -11.88 -41.64 16.71
C LEU A 1028 -10.68 -40.73 16.47
N GLN A 1029 -10.17 -40.69 15.23
CA GLN A 1029 -9.02 -39.86 14.87
C GLN A 1029 -9.28 -38.36 15.08
N TYR A 1030 -10.52 -37.90 14.89
CA TYR A 1030 -10.88 -36.47 14.96
C TYR A 1030 -11.62 -36.08 16.23
N THR A 1031 -11.65 -36.94 17.24
CA THR A 1031 -12.31 -36.69 18.53
C THR A 1031 -13.77 -36.25 18.39
N MET A 1032 -14.45 -36.68 17.32
CA MET A 1032 -15.85 -36.36 17.13
C MET A 1032 -16.68 -37.22 18.08
N GLN A 1033 -17.49 -36.58 18.92
CA GLN A 1033 -18.36 -37.27 19.89
C GLN A 1033 -19.63 -37.88 19.24
N ARG A 1034 -19.90 -37.57 17.97
CA ARG A 1034 -21.15 -37.88 17.27
C ARG A 1034 -21.29 -39.36 16.94
#